data_AF-A0A2E7ZUG1-F1
#
_entry.id   AF-A0A2E7ZUG1-F1
#
_cell.length_a   1.000
_cell.length_b   1.000
_cell.length_c   1.000
_cell.angle_alpha   90.00
_cell.angle_beta   90.00
_cell.angle_gamma   90.00
#
_symmetry.space_group_name_H-M   'P 1'
#
loop_
_entity.id
_entity.type
_entity.pdbx_description
1 polymer ?
#
loop_
_entity_poly.entity_id
_entity_poly.type
_entity_poly.pdbx_seq_one_letter_code
_entity_poly.pdbx_strand_id
1 'polypeptide(L)'
;MGQHFCKVGHKMSHCLSSKRLFVGVALALLVGCSDKSSETSEIQVADGQFSADGQLYVDSGPLQDTSAATGGADTSANIDVGKGSDDGSCPSPCDDKLPCTLDSCTNGACSHALQPGFCLSGGACLTAGPVAGSPCLACKPEIASLSLQAVVGAPCDDGVDCTIEDSCDEKGSCTGKPSSGCCKTDVDCTSGAPCLAAICDVDTGLCKTEPKKNCCEQGVCCNPSTFSPHLAGTPCGTTSKQTEWACDGAQVRRRDAVDACDGANADTCGAGTVGLAWGQWKTISTCPQGQVCVLANSATQPGCDTAPECTSDAQCNDSKICTQDVCKDKSCQHPPSAAGTPCGSKALKTEYQCSSPNKGAAIQVRYAVSTCDGNSGICPSSSANPVWGQWQVLKYCGFNELCESKDPSQAAICVGAPQCKAGSTCCDDKGKYSAKGTVCSDKVVKTEYKCQGSKGGQLLSREAKPGCSGNSTTCFQFVSSYYAWSDWKTVKKCSSKEICEVKFSGDTGQCTTKTQCSAAADCCDTDGFYSAKGTKCGTSAWKTEQQCVKSTKGAKIQERTGWRGCSGTSTYCSSSTNNLVWEPWKDIKSCPTGAQCKESFGKAECVTDCKPTDVCCSATGSYEPKGTKCGTSVWKTEQQCVKSTKGAKIQERKGWRGCPGTSTYCSSSSTNLYWEPWKDIKSCPTGAQCKESFGKAECVTECSASQACCSATGTYEPKGTKCGNSSVKTETKCSSSAKGGDILERDAYYGCTGKSSSCSYSSTNYVWQAWKVKETCEKYETCEKKFSSPSCTSVCKPQSACCTALGEYETKGTQCSKSTSKTETKCSATGKEVLERKASRGCTGSSESCSYSSSNYVWSDWKTKKKCSSSQICKGTSSHYCGSK
;
A
#
# COMPACT_ATOMS: atom_id res chain seq x y z
N MET A 1 20.96 36.34 67.01
CA MET A 1 19.72 36.98 67.50
C MET A 1 18.57 36.40 66.67
N GLY A 2 17.46 35.87 67.21
CA GLY A 2 17.18 35.28 68.53
C GLY A 2 16.74 33.81 68.33
N GLN A 3 16.86 32.90 69.31
CA GLN A 3 15.89 32.68 70.41
C GLN A 3 14.52 32.18 69.91
N HIS A 4 13.91 31.08 70.40
CA HIS A 4 14.17 30.23 71.59
C HIS A 4 13.62 28.79 71.35
N PHE A 5 14.34 27.70 71.68
CA PHE A 5 14.08 26.70 72.78
C PHE A 5 12.84 25.77 72.59
N CYS A 6 12.80 24.46 72.92
CA CYS A 6 13.67 23.45 73.59
C CYS A 6 13.71 22.14 72.75
N LYS A 7 14.69 21.20 72.74
CA LYS A 7 15.25 20.31 73.81
C LYS A 7 14.14 19.52 74.58
N VAL A 8 14.16 18.20 74.81
CA VAL A 8 15.20 17.14 74.97
C VAL A 8 14.63 15.74 74.60
N GLY A 9 15.44 14.76 74.16
CA GLY A 9 15.11 13.32 74.30
C GLY A 9 15.92 12.37 73.39
N HIS A 10 16.39 11.21 73.89
CA HIS A 10 17.41 10.38 73.23
C HIS A 10 17.01 8.89 73.02
N LYS A 11 17.52 8.30 71.92
CA LYS A 11 17.93 6.89 71.67
C LYS A 11 16.92 5.72 71.45
N MET A 12 17.22 5.03 70.33
CA MET A 12 17.39 3.56 70.13
C MET A 12 16.32 2.67 69.42
N SER A 13 16.76 2.17 68.25
CA SER A 13 16.70 0.76 67.78
C SER A 13 15.53 0.18 66.95
N HIS A 14 15.91 -0.22 65.71
CA HIS A 14 15.42 -1.31 64.85
C HIS A 14 14.02 -1.30 64.16
N CYS A 15 14.03 -1.98 63.00
CA CYS A 15 13.06 -2.03 61.91
C CYS A 15 11.58 -2.29 62.28
N LEU A 16 10.67 -1.45 61.75
CA LEU A 16 9.51 -1.87 60.94
C LEU A 16 8.78 -0.67 60.30
N SER A 17 7.91 -0.96 59.33
CA SER A 17 7.20 0.01 58.47
C SER A 17 5.99 0.65 59.15
N SER A 18 5.80 1.97 59.01
CA SER A 18 4.48 2.62 58.86
C SER A 18 4.56 4.08 58.39
N LYS A 19 3.53 4.54 57.67
CA LYS A 19 3.40 5.89 57.06
C LYS A 19 3.04 6.97 58.09
N ARG A 20 3.50 8.23 57.89
CA ARG A 20 2.64 9.38 57.46
C ARG A 20 3.36 10.77 57.42
N LEU A 21 3.05 11.52 56.35
CA LEU A 21 2.82 12.99 56.25
C LEU A 21 3.94 14.07 56.11
N PHE A 22 3.69 14.97 55.14
CA PHE A 22 4.08 16.41 54.92
C PHE A 22 5.51 16.90 54.52
N VAL A 23 5.66 17.23 53.22
CA VAL A 23 5.96 18.56 52.59
C VAL A 23 7.25 19.38 52.89
N GLY A 24 7.85 19.91 51.80
CA GLY A 24 8.70 21.13 51.72
C GLY A 24 10.21 20.84 51.64
N VAL A 25 10.93 20.91 50.52
CA VAL A 25 11.20 21.98 49.53
C VAL A 25 12.01 23.18 50.05
N ALA A 26 13.34 23.11 49.87
CA ALA A 26 14.29 24.19 49.52
C ALA A 26 15.66 23.50 49.30
N LEU A 27 16.32 23.45 48.13
CA LEU A 27 16.74 24.46 47.15
C LEU A 27 18.01 25.25 47.55
N ALA A 28 19.03 25.12 46.69
CA ALA A 28 20.07 26.10 46.33
C ALA A 28 21.38 26.29 47.17
N LEU A 29 22.49 25.96 46.47
CA LEU A 29 23.55 26.90 46.00
C LEU A 29 24.91 27.03 46.72
N LEU A 30 25.93 27.19 45.84
CA LEU A 30 27.31 27.70 46.01
C LEU A 30 28.29 26.78 46.76
N VAL A 31 29.47 26.39 46.24
CA VAL A 31 30.51 27.03 45.39
C VAL A 31 31.38 28.05 46.13
N GLY A 32 32.69 27.75 46.16
CA GLY A 32 33.78 28.62 46.58
C GLY A 32 34.37 28.25 47.95
N CYS A 33 35.68 28.40 48.19
CA CYS A 33 36.85 28.47 47.30
C CYS A 33 38.11 28.48 48.19
N SER A 34 39.29 28.23 47.60
CA SER A 34 40.61 28.63 48.14
C SER A 34 41.13 27.90 49.41
N ASP A 35 42.43 27.57 49.53
CA ASP A 35 43.49 27.65 48.53
C ASP A 35 44.76 26.84 48.87
N LYS A 36 45.59 26.66 47.84
CA LYS A 36 47.08 26.52 47.84
C LYS A 36 47.81 25.23 48.26
N SER A 37 48.63 24.81 47.29
CA SER A 37 50.02 24.31 47.39
C SER A 37 50.30 22.98 48.10
N SER A 38 51.21 22.13 47.62
CA SER A 38 51.95 22.11 46.34
C SER A 38 52.56 20.70 46.14
N GLU A 39 53.04 20.41 44.94
CA GLU A 39 53.70 19.15 44.56
C GLU A 39 54.86 18.78 45.50
N THR A 40 55.01 17.48 45.81
CA THR A 40 56.14 16.65 45.34
C THR A 40 56.00 15.20 45.84
N SER A 41 56.67 14.26 45.17
CA SER A 41 56.59 12.81 45.39
C SER A 41 57.82 12.30 46.15
N GLU A 42 57.67 11.33 47.08
CA GLU A 42 58.63 10.20 47.28
C GLU A 42 58.18 9.14 48.34
N ILE A 43 57.93 7.91 47.88
CA ILE A 43 58.60 6.63 48.25
C ILE A 43 58.89 6.26 49.74
N GLN A 44 58.15 5.24 50.23
CA GLN A 44 58.56 4.04 51.05
C GLN A 44 58.67 4.03 52.62
N VAL A 45 57.84 3.12 53.21
CA VAL A 45 58.18 1.95 54.11
C VAL A 45 58.14 2.01 55.67
N ALA A 46 57.42 1.00 56.22
CA ALA A 46 57.47 0.34 57.56
C ALA A 46 57.16 1.16 58.84
N ASP A 47 56.74 0.59 59.99
CA ASP A 47 56.50 -0.82 60.42
C ASP A 47 55.45 -0.88 61.58
N GLY A 48 55.03 -2.08 62.04
CA GLY A 48 54.27 -2.20 63.33
C GLY A 48 53.57 -3.54 63.65
N GLN A 49 53.99 -4.21 64.75
CA GLN A 49 53.50 -5.52 65.24
C GLN A 49 52.43 -5.43 66.35
N PHE A 50 51.67 -6.52 66.64
CA PHE A 50 51.75 -7.33 67.90
C PHE A 50 50.75 -8.53 67.94
N SER A 51 50.81 -9.37 69.00
CA SER A 51 50.34 -10.77 69.12
C SER A 51 49.19 -11.01 70.13
N ALA A 52 48.43 -12.14 70.04
CA ALA A 52 48.25 -13.15 71.12
C ALA A 52 47.06 -14.17 70.95
N ASP A 53 47.36 -15.45 71.17
CA ASP A 53 46.61 -16.57 71.83
C ASP A 53 45.19 -17.07 71.45
N GLY A 54 45.00 -18.41 71.46
CA GLY A 54 43.67 -19.07 71.52
C GLY A 54 43.59 -20.58 71.18
N GLN A 55 43.51 -21.45 72.19
CA GLN A 55 43.42 -22.93 72.10
C GLN A 55 41.96 -23.45 72.26
N LEU A 56 41.53 -24.72 72.04
CA LEU A 56 42.16 -26.05 71.78
C LEU A 56 41.08 -27.09 71.26
N TYR A 57 41.49 -28.36 71.09
CA TYR A 57 40.74 -29.64 71.17
C TYR A 57 40.17 -30.38 69.93
N VAL A 58 40.15 -31.72 70.09
CA VAL A 58 40.06 -32.82 69.11
C VAL A 58 38.95 -33.82 69.50
N ASP A 59 38.36 -34.51 68.51
CA ASP A 59 37.92 -35.93 68.53
C ASP A 59 37.00 -36.25 67.30
N SER A 60 36.76 -37.48 66.82
CA SER A 60 37.60 -38.69 66.67
C SER A 60 36.82 -39.79 65.88
N GLY A 61 36.99 -39.84 64.55
CA GLY A 61 36.63 -40.99 63.66
C GLY A 61 35.21 -41.60 63.75
N PRO A 62 35.01 -42.86 63.30
CA PRO A 62 35.67 -43.55 62.17
C PRO A 62 34.66 -44.34 61.27
N LEU A 63 35.17 -45.30 60.47
CA LEU A 63 34.46 -46.37 59.73
C LEU A 63 33.84 -45.98 58.37
N GLN A 64 33.84 -46.78 57.30
CA GLN A 64 34.59 -47.96 56.78
C GLN A 64 33.72 -48.52 55.64
N ASP A 65 34.25 -48.64 54.41
CA ASP A 65 34.17 -49.84 53.54
C ASP A 65 34.90 -49.51 52.21
N THR A 66 35.99 -50.19 51.83
CA THR A 66 36.06 -51.40 50.97
C THR A 66 35.32 -51.28 49.60
N SER A 67 35.82 -51.80 48.46
CA SER A 67 36.84 -52.85 48.24
C SER A 67 37.50 -52.81 46.83
N ALA A 68 38.72 -53.35 46.79
CA ALA A 68 39.33 -54.17 45.71
C ALA A 68 39.64 -53.62 44.29
N ALA A 69 40.96 -53.64 43.97
CA ALA A 69 41.63 -54.37 42.87
C ALA A 69 42.54 -53.51 41.98
N THR A 70 43.75 -53.93 41.52
CA THR A 70 44.70 -55.02 41.90
C THR A 70 46.06 -54.72 41.23
N GLY A 71 47.19 -55.10 41.85
CA GLY A 71 48.56 -55.02 41.29
C GLY A 71 49.22 -53.65 41.48
N GLY A 72 50.42 -53.48 42.07
CA GLY A 72 51.52 -54.43 42.30
C GLY A 72 52.53 -54.35 41.13
N ALA A 73 53.84 -54.16 41.29
CA ALA A 73 54.71 -53.99 42.48
C ALA A 73 55.76 -52.87 42.15
N ASP A 74 56.83 -52.54 42.88
CA ASP A 74 57.63 -53.32 43.84
C ASP A 74 58.62 -52.46 44.68
N THR A 75 59.28 -53.10 45.65
CA THR A 75 60.50 -52.74 46.42
C THR A 75 60.51 -51.54 47.36
N SER A 76 60.53 -51.87 48.65
CA SER A 76 61.00 -51.05 49.78
C SER A 76 62.52 -51.14 50.01
N ALA A 77 63.17 -50.01 50.32
CA ALA A 77 64.38 -49.86 51.16
C ALA A 77 64.63 -48.34 51.35
N ASN A 78 64.54 -47.67 52.51
CA ASN A 78 65.02 -47.87 53.89
C ASN A 78 66.44 -47.26 54.16
N ILE A 79 66.51 -46.44 55.22
CA ILE A 79 67.69 -45.93 55.99
C ILE A 79 68.28 -44.52 55.70
N ASP A 80 68.24 -43.72 56.78
CA ASP A 80 69.01 -42.54 57.28
C ASP A 80 69.31 -41.23 56.49
N VAL A 81 68.68 -40.16 57.01
CA VAL A 81 69.28 -38.96 57.63
C VAL A 81 70.56 -38.35 57.01
N GLY A 82 70.39 -37.17 56.38
CA GLY A 82 71.48 -36.23 56.12
C GLY A 82 70.99 -34.90 55.51
N LYS A 83 71.28 -33.76 56.15
CA LYS A 83 70.87 -32.42 55.68
C LYS A 83 71.48 -32.08 54.30
N GLY A 84 70.67 -31.50 53.41
CA GLY A 84 71.13 -30.84 52.19
C GLY A 84 69.96 -30.25 51.43
N SER A 85 69.87 -28.92 51.44
CA SER A 85 68.93 -28.10 50.67
C SER A 85 68.72 -28.55 49.22
N ASP A 86 67.46 -28.55 48.76
CA ASP A 86 67.11 -27.73 47.60
C ASP A 86 65.64 -27.29 47.61
N ASP A 87 65.53 -26.05 47.14
CA ASP A 87 64.42 -25.15 46.87
C ASP A 87 63.02 -25.74 46.57
N GLY A 88 62.06 -25.31 47.38
CA GLY A 88 60.62 -25.39 47.14
C GLY A 88 59.92 -24.09 47.56
N SER A 89 60.59 -22.96 47.37
CA SER A 89 60.07 -21.64 47.72
C SER A 89 58.99 -21.22 46.72
N CYS A 90 57.71 -21.22 47.12
CA CYS A 90 56.71 -20.47 46.35
C CYS A 90 57.13 -19.00 46.33
N PRO A 91 57.33 -18.37 45.16
CA PRO A 91 57.66 -16.96 45.09
C PRO A 91 56.51 -16.16 45.71
N SER A 92 56.83 -15.35 46.72
CA SER A 92 55.84 -14.49 47.36
C SER A 92 55.55 -13.27 46.46
N PRO A 93 54.26 -12.90 46.23
CA PRO A 93 53.05 -13.56 46.74
C PRO A 93 52.55 -14.66 45.80
N CYS A 94 52.17 -15.81 46.35
CA CYS A 94 51.35 -16.84 45.68
C CYS A 94 49.86 -16.42 45.64
N ASP A 95 49.59 -15.12 45.49
CA ASP A 95 48.25 -14.49 45.56
C ASP A 95 48.05 -13.73 44.25
N ASP A 96 47.15 -14.24 43.40
CA ASP A 96 46.87 -13.71 42.06
C ASP A 96 45.96 -12.48 42.07
N LYS A 97 45.56 -12.01 43.27
CA LYS A 97 44.65 -10.88 43.53
C LYS A 97 43.23 -11.07 42.99
N LEU A 98 42.83 -12.29 42.64
CA LEU A 98 41.48 -12.59 42.16
C LEU A 98 40.58 -13.05 43.32
N PRO A 99 39.50 -12.33 43.68
CA PRO A 99 38.66 -12.68 44.83
C PRO A 99 37.80 -13.96 44.64
N CYS A 100 37.98 -14.67 43.53
CA CYS A 100 37.28 -15.92 43.18
C CYS A 100 38.21 -17.12 43.04
N THR A 101 39.50 -16.98 43.27
CA THR A 101 40.46 -18.09 43.37
C THR A 101 40.73 -18.41 44.84
N LEU A 102 41.24 -19.61 45.08
CA LEU A 102 41.76 -20.05 46.36
C LEU A 102 43.21 -20.45 46.16
N ASP A 103 44.09 -19.61 46.69
CA ASP A 103 45.54 -19.78 46.59
C ASP A 103 46.01 -20.92 47.49
N SER A 104 46.73 -21.88 46.91
CA SER A 104 47.39 -22.94 47.67
C SER A 104 48.75 -23.28 47.07
N CYS A 105 49.78 -23.23 47.90
CA CYS A 105 51.14 -23.62 47.56
C CYS A 105 51.42 -25.05 48.03
N THR A 106 51.86 -25.92 47.13
CA THR A 106 52.32 -27.28 47.46
C THR A 106 53.66 -27.54 46.79
N ASN A 107 54.68 -27.89 47.57
CA ASN A 107 56.05 -28.19 47.08
C ASN A 107 56.65 -27.10 46.17
N GLY A 108 56.47 -25.83 46.52
CA GLY A 108 56.96 -24.68 45.74
C GLY A 108 56.16 -24.32 44.50
N ALA A 109 55.20 -25.16 44.10
CA ALA A 109 54.24 -24.84 43.05
C ALA A 109 53.03 -24.09 43.63
N CYS A 110 52.77 -22.89 43.11
CA CYS A 110 51.59 -22.10 43.43
C CYS A 110 50.40 -22.55 42.56
N SER A 111 49.20 -22.65 43.14
CA SER A 111 47.97 -23.00 42.43
C SER A 111 46.79 -22.17 42.91
N HIS A 112 46.00 -21.69 41.94
CA HIS A 112 44.89 -20.76 42.15
C HIS A 112 43.57 -21.44 41.78
N ALA A 113 42.97 -22.18 42.72
CA ALA A 113 41.81 -23.01 42.43
C ALA A 113 40.51 -22.18 42.44
N LEU A 114 39.75 -22.16 41.34
CA LEU A 114 38.54 -21.33 41.27
C LEU A 114 37.45 -21.79 42.25
N GLN A 115 36.89 -20.84 43.00
CA GLN A 115 35.85 -21.06 43.99
C GLN A 115 34.49 -21.38 43.34
N PRO A 116 33.68 -22.29 43.92
CA PRO A 116 32.31 -22.55 43.46
C PRO A 116 31.46 -21.28 43.43
N GLY A 117 30.59 -21.16 42.42
CA GLY A 117 29.73 -19.97 42.24
C GLY A 117 30.36 -18.82 41.43
N PHE A 118 31.61 -18.97 40.97
CA PHE A 118 32.30 -17.97 40.15
C PHE A 118 32.78 -18.52 38.80
N CYS A 119 32.97 -17.60 37.85
CA CYS A 119 33.68 -17.84 36.60
C CYS A 119 34.84 -16.86 36.47
N LEU A 120 35.97 -17.32 35.94
CA LEU A 120 37.10 -16.47 35.57
C LEU A 120 37.09 -16.26 34.06
N SER A 121 36.88 -15.03 33.61
CA SER A 121 36.87 -14.69 32.19
C SER A 121 37.57 -13.34 31.98
N GLY A 122 38.53 -13.29 31.06
CA GLY A 122 39.31 -12.07 30.78
C GLY A 122 40.11 -11.52 31.97
N GLY A 123 40.44 -12.36 32.96
CA GLY A 123 41.10 -11.93 34.20
C GLY A 123 40.17 -11.27 35.21
N ALA A 124 38.84 -11.33 35.02
CA ALA A 124 37.86 -10.82 35.97
C ALA A 124 37.06 -11.96 36.62
N CYS A 125 36.84 -11.83 37.93
CA CYS A 125 35.95 -12.70 38.70
C CYS A 125 34.49 -12.31 38.50
N LEU A 126 33.69 -13.22 37.93
CA LEU A 126 32.27 -13.00 37.67
C LEU A 126 31.45 -13.95 38.53
N THR A 127 30.53 -13.41 39.32
CA THR A 127 29.54 -14.20 40.08
C THR A 127 28.57 -14.89 39.12
N ALA A 128 28.08 -16.09 39.48
CA ALA A 128 27.03 -16.80 38.73
C ALA A 128 25.83 -15.89 38.39
N GLY A 129 25.51 -15.78 37.10
CA GLY A 129 24.45 -14.90 36.60
C GLY A 129 24.83 -14.10 35.34
N PRO A 130 23.95 -13.19 34.88
CA PRO A 130 24.17 -12.36 33.68
C PRO A 130 25.34 -11.39 33.85
N VAL A 131 26.09 -11.15 32.78
CA VAL A 131 27.21 -10.21 32.77
C VAL A 131 26.71 -8.79 32.45
N ALA A 132 27.10 -7.81 33.29
CA ALA A 132 26.75 -6.41 33.07
C ALA A 132 27.34 -5.91 31.74
N GLY A 133 26.50 -5.32 30.88
CA GLY A 133 26.89 -4.86 29.54
C GLY A 133 27.01 -5.96 28.48
N SER A 134 26.66 -7.21 28.78
CA SER A 134 26.65 -8.32 27.81
C SER A 134 25.47 -9.26 28.08
N PRO A 135 24.23 -8.86 27.72
CA PRO A 135 23.00 -9.58 28.11
C PRO A 135 22.92 -11.02 27.60
N CYS A 136 23.65 -11.33 26.52
CA CYS A 136 23.72 -12.67 25.94
C CYS A 136 24.76 -13.61 26.56
N LEU A 137 25.53 -13.13 27.54
CA LEU A 137 26.53 -13.91 28.25
C LEU A 137 26.19 -13.97 29.74
N ALA A 138 26.30 -15.17 30.31
CA ALA A 138 26.18 -15.41 31.74
C ALA A 138 27.33 -16.28 32.25
N CYS A 139 27.79 -15.98 33.45
CA CYS A 139 28.61 -16.91 34.21
C CYS A 139 27.73 -18.08 34.68
N LYS A 140 28.11 -19.31 34.28
CA LYS A 140 27.48 -20.57 34.70
C LYS A 140 28.58 -21.53 35.20
N PRO A 141 29.04 -21.39 36.46
CA PRO A 141 30.20 -22.11 37.01
C PRO A 141 30.10 -23.63 36.87
N GLU A 142 28.89 -24.16 37.06
CA GLU A 142 28.55 -25.59 36.97
C GLU A 142 28.68 -26.18 35.54
N ILE A 143 28.83 -25.33 34.52
CA ILE A 143 28.96 -25.73 33.10
C ILE A 143 30.38 -25.43 32.60
N ALA A 144 30.86 -24.22 32.86
CA ALA A 144 32.24 -23.84 32.58
C ALA A 144 32.68 -22.72 33.55
N SER A 145 33.72 -23.00 34.32
CA SER A 145 34.33 -22.06 35.27
C SER A 145 35.31 -21.08 34.63
N LEU A 146 35.82 -21.38 33.42
CA LEU A 146 36.84 -20.58 32.72
C LEU A 146 36.33 -19.89 31.44
N SER A 147 35.01 -19.91 31.18
CA SER A 147 34.42 -19.25 30.01
C SER A 147 32.96 -18.85 30.23
N LEU A 148 32.58 -17.69 29.69
CA LEU A 148 31.20 -17.24 29.68
C LEU A 148 30.33 -18.09 28.77
N GLN A 149 29.09 -18.32 29.20
CA GLN A 149 28.15 -19.19 28.51
C GLN A 149 27.05 -18.36 27.85
N ALA A 150 26.74 -18.69 26.59
CA ALA A 150 25.63 -18.08 25.86
C ALA A 150 24.30 -18.32 26.59
N VAL A 151 23.42 -17.32 26.54
CA VAL A 151 22.04 -17.40 27.05
C VAL A 151 21.07 -17.43 25.86
N VAL A 152 21.19 -18.49 25.05
CA VAL A 152 20.47 -18.65 23.77
C VAL A 152 18.97 -18.40 23.94
N GLY A 153 18.40 -17.55 23.10
CA GLY A 153 16.98 -17.18 23.12
C GLY A 153 16.57 -16.18 24.20
N ALA A 154 17.50 -15.67 25.03
CA ALA A 154 17.20 -14.54 25.90
C ALA A 154 16.95 -13.26 25.08
N PRO A 155 16.02 -12.39 25.51
CA PRO A 155 15.83 -11.09 24.86
C PRO A 155 17.02 -10.18 25.11
N CYS A 156 17.42 -9.46 24.09
CA CYS A 156 18.53 -8.51 24.11
C CYS A 156 18.19 -7.31 23.20
N ASP A 157 19.19 -6.48 22.92
CA ASP A 157 19.12 -5.36 21.96
C ASP A 157 20.45 -5.43 21.21
N ASP A 158 20.42 -5.62 19.88
CA ASP A 158 21.64 -5.73 19.07
C ASP A 158 22.23 -4.38 18.67
N GLY A 159 21.58 -3.28 19.07
CA GLY A 159 21.99 -1.91 18.79
C GLY A 159 21.86 -1.51 17.32
N VAL A 160 21.22 -2.34 16.48
CA VAL A 160 20.98 -2.04 15.07
C VAL A 160 19.56 -1.50 14.92
N ASP A 161 19.43 -0.17 14.77
CA ASP A 161 18.16 0.41 14.32
C ASP A 161 17.67 -0.35 13.06
N CYS A 162 16.39 -0.75 13.05
CA CYS A 162 15.70 -1.62 12.09
C CYS A 162 15.70 -3.15 12.33
N THR A 163 16.18 -3.67 13.45
CA THR A 163 15.88 -5.05 13.89
C THR A 163 14.64 -5.12 14.81
N ILE A 164 14.01 -6.30 14.87
CA ILE A 164 12.91 -6.66 15.78
C ILE A 164 13.07 -8.12 16.25
N GLU A 165 12.50 -8.42 17.42
CA GLU A 165 12.58 -9.75 18.05
C GLU A 165 14.01 -10.22 18.37
N ASP A 166 14.87 -9.27 18.72
CA ASP A 166 16.25 -9.43 19.16
C ASP A 166 16.41 -10.52 20.22
N SER A 167 17.24 -11.51 19.88
CA SER A 167 17.50 -12.66 20.74
C SER A 167 18.95 -13.13 20.63
N CYS A 168 19.44 -13.69 21.73
CA CYS A 168 20.80 -14.17 21.84
C CYS A 168 21.00 -15.47 21.04
N ASP A 169 22.03 -15.50 20.19
CA ASP A 169 22.40 -16.67 19.39
C ASP A 169 23.23 -17.71 20.17
N GLU A 170 23.56 -18.82 19.51
CA GLU A 170 24.39 -19.90 20.08
C GLU A 170 25.83 -19.48 20.41
N LYS A 171 26.28 -18.33 19.88
CA LYS A 171 27.62 -17.75 20.12
C LYS A 171 27.61 -16.68 21.21
N GLY A 172 26.45 -16.36 21.79
CA GLY A 172 26.31 -15.30 22.79
C GLY A 172 26.32 -13.89 22.20
N SER A 173 26.05 -13.75 20.90
CA SER A 173 25.80 -12.45 20.24
C SER A 173 24.31 -12.12 20.28
N CYS A 174 23.95 -10.84 20.40
CA CYS A 174 22.57 -10.43 20.18
C CYS A 174 22.31 -10.30 18.67
N THR A 175 21.18 -10.84 18.20
CA THR A 175 20.77 -10.75 16.79
C THR A 175 19.25 -10.60 16.68
N GLY A 176 18.77 -9.60 15.96
CA GLY A 176 17.36 -9.42 15.61
C GLY A 176 17.02 -9.78 14.17
N LYS A 177 15.71 -9.85 13.89
CA LYS A 177 15.15 -10.07 12.55
C LYS A 177 14.92 -8.71 11.87
N PRO A 178 15.15 -8.55 10.55
CA PRO A 178 14.85 -7.30 9.87
C PRO A 178 13.38 -6.88 10.01
N SER A 179 13.15 -5.65 10.43
CA SER A 179 11.82 -5.03 10.44
C SER A 179 11.32 -4.78 9.01
N SER A 180 10.01 -4.93 8.80
CA SER A 180 9.39 -4.67 7.50
C SER A 180 9.53 -3.20 7.10
N GLY A 181 10.32 -2.93 6.05
CA GLY A 181 10.54 -1.60 5.47
C GLY A 181 11.97 -1.07 5.49
N CYS A 182 12.92 -1.79 6.10
CA CYS A 182 14.34 -1.41 6.13
C CYS A 182 15.23 -2.30 5.24
N CYS A 183 16.42 -1.83 4.91
CA CYS A 183 17.31 -2.46 3.94
C CYS A 183 18.79 -2.09 4.11
N LYS A 184 19.67 -2.85 3.46
CA LYS A 184 21.08 -2.49 3.20
C LYS A 184 21.42 -2.50 1.71
N THR A 185 20.62 -3.21 0.90
CA THR A 185 20.68 -3.29 -0.56
C THR A 185 19.28 -3.36 -1.15
N ASP A 186 19.11 -3.06 -2.44
CA ASP A 186 17.81 -3.11 -3.13
C ASP A 186 17.10 -4.48 -3.03
N VAL A 187 17.87 -5.56 -2.86
CA VAL A 187 17.37 -6.95 -2.71
C VAL A 187 16.57 -7.14 -1.42
N ASP A 188 16.84 -6.35 -0.39
CA ASP A 188 16.11 -6.40 0.89
C ASP A 188 14.72 -5.76 0.78
N CYS A 189 14.44 -5.02 -0.30
CA CYS A 189 13.21 -4.28 -0.50
C CYS A 189 12.20 -5.00 -1.41
N THR A 190 10.92 -4.94 -1.05
CA THR A 190 9.80 -5.42 -1.88
C THR A 190 8.87 -4.27 -2.23
N SER A 191 8.64 -4.03 -3.52
CA SER A 191 8.03 -2.77 -3.98
C SER A 191 6.53 -2.66 -3.79
N GLY A 192 5.84 -3.75 -3.42
CA GLY A 192 4.39 -3.81 -3.21
C GLY A 192 3.49 -3.55 -4.44
N ALA A 193 4.03 -2.96 -5.51
CA ALA A 193 3.34 -2.55 -6.71
C ALA A 193 4.14 -2.92 -7.97
N PRO A 194 3.49 -3.37 -9.06
CA PRO A 194 4.19 -3.92 -10.23
C PRO A 194 5.04 -2.88 -10.98
N CYS A 195 4.61 -1.62 -11.00
CA CYS A 195 5.25 -0.51 -11.69
C CYS A 195 6.35 0.21 -10.91
N LEU A 196 6.62 -0.20 -9.67
CA LEU A 196 7.69 0.35 -8.85
C LEU A 196 8.80 -0.70 -8.67
N ALA A 197 10.05 -0.28 -8.87
CA ALA A 197 11.24 -0.92 -8.33
C ALA A 197 11.33 -0.59 -6.84
N ALA A 198 11.77 -1.55 -6.04
CA ALA A 198 12.09 -1.32 -4.64
C ALA A 198 13.58 -1.00 -4.59
N ILE A 199 13.95 0.15 -4.04
CA ILE A 199 15.34 0.61 -3.99
C ILE A 199 15.67 0.88 -2.53
N CYS A 200 16.86 0.46 -2.11
CA CYS A 200 17.35 0.77 -0.80
C CYS A 200 18.00 2.15 -0.81
N ASP A 201 17.48 3.04 0.04
CA ASP A 201 18.13 4.31 0.30
C ASP A 201 19.27 4.08 1.30
N VAL A 202 20.47 3.78 0.79
CA VAL A 202 21.63 3.36 1.60
C VAL A 202 22.11 4.41 2.61
N ASP A 203 21.77 5.68 2.42
CA ASP A 203 22.07 6.77 3.35
C ASP A 203 21.10 6.81 4.55
N THR A 204 19.90 6.24 4.40
CA THR A 204 18.85 6.22 5.45
C THR A 204 18.45 4.83 5.93
N GLY A 205 18.91 3.76 5.26
CA GLY A 205 18.60 2.36 5.60
C GLY A 205 17.17 1.93 5.32
N LEU A 206 16.40 2.71 4.54
CA LEU A 206 14.97 2.52 4.31
C LEU A 206 14.65 2.15 2.86
N CYS A 207 13.65 1.29 2.69
CA CYS A 207 13.12 0.97 1.38
C CYS A 207 12.28 2.12 0.83
N LYS A 208 12.72 2.67 -0.31
CA LYS A 208 11.92 3.56 -1.16
C LYS A 208 11.44 2.82 -2.40
N THR A 209 10.51 3.44 -3.12
CA THR A 209 9.98 2.91 -4.38
C THR A 209 10.17 3.92 -5.50
N GLU A 210 10.71 3.45 -6.63
CA GLU A 210 10.98 4.27 -7.83
C GLU A 210 10.34 3.62 -9.07
N PRO A 211 9.90 4.36 -10.11
CA PRO A 211 9.23 3.76 -11.28
C PRO A 211 10.11 2.78 -12.08
N LYS A 212 9.55 1.62 -12.47
CA LYS A 212 10.21 0.68 -13.38
C LYS A 212 10.21 1.21 -14.80
N LYS A 213 11.37 1.12 -15.46
CA LYS A 213 11.53 1.43 -16.89
C LYS A 213 10.58 0.55 -17.73
N ASN A 214 9.86 1.17 -18.67
CA ASN A 214 8.77 0.61 -19.49
C ASN A 214 7.45 0.29 -18.75
N CYS A 215 7.27 0.70 -17.48
CA CYS A 215 5.93 1.07 -17.01
C CYS A 215 5.67 2.54 -17.36
N CYS A 216 4.44 2.87 -17.77
CA CYS A 216 4.07 4.23 -18.15
C CYS A 216 2.76 4.66 -17.46
N GLU A 217 2.65 5.95 -17.18
CA GLU A 217 1.40 6.58 -16.70
C GLU A 217 0.82 7.56 -17.72
N GLN A 218 1.68 8.19 -18.55
CA GLN A 218 1.31 9.12 -19.62
C GLN A 218 2.31 9.01 -20.78
N GLY A 219 1.84 9.27 -22.01
CA GLY A 219 2.63 9.17 -23.25
C GLY A 219 1.68 8.95 -24.44
N VAL A 220 2.05 9.34 -25.66
CA VAL A 220 1.15 9.15 -26.84
C VAL A 220 0.95 7.68 -27.20
N CYS A 221 1.83 6.82 -26.70
CA CYS A 221 1.77 5.37 -26.80
C CYS A 221 1.59 4.69 -25.44
N CYS A 222 1.16 5.42 -24.41
CA CYS A 222 0.89 4.83 -23.10
C CYS A 222 -0.59 4.49 -22.96
N ASN A 223 -0.92 3.28 -22.49
CA ASN A 223 -2.26 2.93 -22.06
C ASN A 223 -2.41 3.16 -20.55
N PRO A 224 -2.98 4.29 -20.09
CA PRO A 224 -3.10 4.60 -18.66
C PRO A 224 -4.08 3.68 -17.90
N SER A 225 -4.82 2.81 -18.60
CA SER A 225 -5.68 1.80 -17.95
C SER A 225 -4.94 0.50 -17.64
N THR A 226 -3.80 0.24 -18.30
CA THR A 226 -2.99 -0.99 -18.13
C THR A 226 -1.54 -0.71 -17.74
N PHE A 227 -1.15 0.57 -17.61
CA PHE A 227 0.19 1.05 -17.25
C PHE A 227 1.31 0.50 -18.15
N SER A 228 0.99 0.30 -19.43
CA SER A 228 1.85 -0.37 -20.41
C SER A 228 1.89 0.42 -21.73
N PRO A 229 2.92 0.22 -22.57
CA PRO A 229 2.83 0.64 -23.96
C PRO A 229 1.57 0.10 -24.63
N HIS A 230 0.97 0.90 -25.51
CA HIS A 230 -0.03 0.46 -26.47
C HIS A 230 0.59 -0.56 -27.43
N LEU A 231 -0.21 -1.52 -27.89
CA LEU A 231 0.25 -2.57 -28.82
C LEU A 231 0.88 -1.97 -30.08
N ALA A 232 1.89 -2.66 -30.62
CA ALA A 232 2.53 -2.30 -31.87
C ALA A 232 1.49 -2.08 -32.99
N GLY A 233 1.60 -0.96 -33.72
CA GLY A 233 0.62 -0.56 -34.74
C GLY A 233 -0.57 0.26 -34.24
N THR A 234 -0.65 0.60 -32.94
CA THR A 234 -1.66 1.56 -32.44
C THR A 234 -1.34 2.98 -32.96
N PRO A 235 -2.27 3.71 -33.61
CA PRO A 235 -1.99 5.05 -34.13
C PRO A 235 -1.74 6.07 -33.02
N CYS A 236 -0.66 6.84 -33.14
CA CYS A 236 -0.27 7.89 -32.19
C CYS A 236 0.13 9.21 -32.88
N GLY A 237 0.47 9.18 -34.18
CA GLY A 237 0.71 10.36 -34.99
C GLY A 237 -0.58 10.95 -35.58
N THR A 238 -0.58 12.25 -35.85
CA THR A 238 -1.70 12.97 -36.49
C THR A 238 -1.43 13.38 -37.94
N THR A 239 -0.19 13.20 -38.42
CA THR A 239 0.25 13.59 -39.77
C THR A 239 0.44 12.34 -40.63
N SER A 240 -0.13 12.33 -41.83
CA SER A 240 0.11 11.24 -42.80
C SER A 240 1.59 11.15 -43.14
N LYS A 241 2.16 9.95 -43.03
CA LYS A 241 3.55 9.62 -43.39
C LYS A 241 3.64 8.87 -44.71
N GLN A 242 2.64 8.04 -44.98
CA GLN A 242 2.55 7.26 -46.20
C GLN A 242 1.10 7.22 -46.64
N THR A 243 0.86 7.34 -47.94
CA THR A 243 -0.46 7.20 -48.53
C THR A 243 -0.43 5.95 -49.41
N GLU A 244 -1.47 5.14 -49.31
CA GLU A 244 -1.66 3.95 -50.14
C GLU A 244 -2.97 4.07 -50.90
N TRP A 245 -2.95 3.60 -52.14
CA TRP A 245 -4.09 3.53 -53.03
C TRP A 245 -4.40 2.09 -53.38
N ALA A 246 -5.69 1.80 -53.54
CA ALA A 246 -6.20 0.50 -53.94
C ALA A 246 -7.48 0.66 -54.78
N CYS A 247 -7.91 -0.46 -55.36
CA CYS A 247 -9.13 -0.59 -56.11
C CYS A 247 -10.09 -1.54 -55.38
N ASP A 248 -11.37 -1.18 -55.25
CA ASP A 248 -12.46 -2.11 -54.91
C ASP A 248 -13.50 -2.06 -56.03
N GLY A 249 -13.37 -2.96 -57.00
CA GLY A 249 -14.11 -2.94 -58.26
C GLY A 249 -13.89 -1.64 -59.03
N ALA A 250 -14.96 -0.85 -59.20
CA ALA A 250 -14.89 0.47 -59.81
C ALA A 250 -14.39 1.57 -58.84
N GLN A 251 -14.26 1.31 -57.53
CA GLN A 251 -13.92 2.36 -56.55
C GLN A 251 -12.41 2.54 -56.41
N VAL A 252 -11.92 3.73 -56.73
CA VAL A 252 -10.59 4.21 -56.36
C VAL A 252 -10.61 4.54 -54.87
N ARG A 253 -9.81 3.83 -54.09
CA ARG A 253 -9.69 4.00 -52.64
C ARG A 253 -8.32 4.50 -52.24
N ARG A 254 -8.29 5.30 -51.17
CA ARG A 254 -7.08 5.78 -50.51
C ARG A 254 -7.15 5.50 -49.01
N ARG A 255 -6.04 5.10 -48.42
CA ARG A 255 -5.81 5.19 -46.98
C ARG A 255 -4.49 5.91 -46.70
N ASP A 256 -4.44 6.55 -45.56
CA ASP A 256 -3.26 7.25 -45.07
C ASP A 256 -2.76 6.53 -43.82
N ALA A 257 -1.45 6.30 -43.73
CA ALA A 257 -0.77 5.81 -42.54
C ALA A 257 -0.22 6.97 -41.74
N VAL A 258 -0.39 6.91 -40.42
CA VAL A 258 0.24 7.80 -39.45
C VAL A 258 1.28 7.05 -38.63
N ASP A 259 2.14 7.76 -37.91
CA ASP A 259 3.05 7.13 -36.95
C ASP A 259 2.27 6.29 -35.91
N ALA A 260 2.83 5.16 -35.51
CA ALA A 260 2.23 4.21 -34.60
C ALA A 260 3.19 3.79 -33.48
N CYS A 261 2.63 3.26 -32.41
CA CYS A 261 3.40 2.67 -31.32
C CYS A 261 4.17 1.44 -31.81
N ASP A 262 5.38 1.24 -31.29
CA ASP A 262 6.23 0.06 -31.59
C ASP A 262 5.99 -1.12 -30.62
N GLY A 263 5.18 -0.91 -29.58
CA GLY A 263 4.90 -1.91 -28.53
C GLY A 263 5.99 -2.03 -27.45
N ALA A 264 7.09 -1.27 -27.55
CA ALA A 264 8.20 -1.28 -26.61
C ALA A 264 8.36 0.07 -25.88
N ASN A 265 8.04 1.17 -26.55
CA ASN A 265 8.12 2.54 -26.06
C ASN A 265 6.70 3.13 -25.90
N ALA A 266 6.42 3.66 -24.71
CA ALA A 266 5.12 4.25 -24.38
C ALA A 266 5.07 5.78 -24.60
N ASP A 267 6.22 6.44 -24.65
CA ASP A 267 6.29 7.91 -24.56
C ASP A 267 6.18 8.55 -25.94
N THR A 268 6.76 7.89 -26.96
CA THR A 268 6.83 8.36 -28.34
C THR A 268 6.34 7.31 -29.33
N CYS A 269 5.84 7.75 -30.48
CA CYS A 269 5.62 6.87 -31.63
C CYS A 269 6.92 6.17 -32.07
N GLY A 270 6.79 4.93 -32.57
CA GLY A 270 7.88 4.20 -33.20
C GLY A 270 8.32 4.88 -34.50
N ALA A 271 9.63 5.06 -34.68
CA ALA A 271 10.18 5.74 -35.85
C ALA A 271 10.51 4.73 -36.97
N GLY A 272 9.85 4.84 -38.12
CA GLY A 272 10.20 4.10 -39.34
C GLY A 272 9.00 3.44 -40.03
N THR A 273 9.27 2.74 -41.14
CA THR A 273 8.24 2.07 -41.97
C THR A 273 7.56 0.87 -41.30
N VAL A 274 8.12 0.37 -40.20
CA VAL A 274 7.58 -0.76 -39.43
C VAL A 274 6.57 -0.29 -38.36
N GLY A 275 6.58 1.00 -38.01
CA GLY A 275 5.72 1.62 -37.00
C GLY A 275 4.64 2.52 -37.61
N LEU A 276 3.90 2.02 -38.61
CA LEU A 276 2.86 2.80 -39.29
C LEU A 276 1.45 2.20 -39.07
N ALA A 277 0.51 3.06 -38.65
CA ALA A 277 -0.87 2.71 -38.41
C ALA A 277 -1.73 3.16 -39.59
N TRP A 278 -2.21 2.19 -40.37
CA TRP A 278 -3.05 2.44 -41.53
C TRP A 278 -4.47 2.83 -41.13
N GLY A 279 -4.92 4.00 -41.61
CA GLY A 279 -6.31 4.43 -41.50
C GLY A 279 -7.27 3.56 -42.32
N GLN A 280 -8.56 3.74 -42.06
CA GLN A 280 -9.63 3.11 -42.85
C GLN A 280 -9.57 3.58 -44.32
N TRP A 281 -9.83 2.65 -45.24
CA TRP A 281 -9.95 2.95 -46.66
C TRP A 281 -11.11 3.91 -46.93
N LYS A 282 -10.85 4.98 -47.68
CA LYS A 282 -11.85 5.96 -48.14
C LYS A 282 -11.96 5.88 -49.65
N THR A 283 -13.17 5.76 -50.17
CA THR A 283 -13.44 5.91 -51.61
C THR A 283 -13.26 7.37 -52.01
N ILE A 284 -12.35 7.61 -52.95
CA ILE A 284 -12.01 8.94 -53.47
C ILE A 284 -12.79 9.22 -54.76
N SER A 285 -12.98 8.20 -55.60
CA SER A 285 -13.81 8.27 -56.80
C SER A 285 -14.31 6.88 -57.20
N THR A 286 -15.31 6.84 -58.09
CA THR A 286 -15.84 5.61 -58.70
C THR A 286 -15.72 5.72 -60.21
N CYS A 287 -15.21 4.68 -60.86
CA CYS A 287 -15.02 4.64 -62.29
C CYS A 287 -16.34 4.67 -63.08
N PRO A 288 -16.34 5.22 -64.30
CA PRO A 288 -17.50 5.20 -65.19
C PRO A 288 -17.99 3.78 -65.51
N GLN A 289 -19.25 3.69 -65.93
CA GLN A 289 -19.90 2.42 -66.27
C GLN A 289 -19.11 1.69 -67.38
N GLY A 290 -18.69 0.45 -67.11
CA GLY A 290 -17.87 -0.37 -68.03
C GLY A 290 -16.35 -0.31 -67.81
N GLN A 291 -15.86 0.53 -66.89
CA GLN A 291 -14.46 0.56 -66.47
C GLN A 291 -14.29 0.07 -65.03
N VAL A 292 -13.14 -0.55 -64.75
CA VAL A 292 -12.69 -0.92 -63.40
C VAL A 292 -11.53 -0.03 -62.98
N CYS A 293 -11.31 0.08 -61.68
CA CYS A 293 -10.10 0.73 -61.17
C CYS A 293 -8.91 -0.18 -61.44
N VAL A 294 -7.84 0.35 -62.05
CA VAL A 294 -6.62 -0.40 -62.36
C VAL A 294 -5.43 0.20 -61.60
N LEU A 295 -4.84 -0.61 -60.72
CA LEU A 295 -3.74 -0.23 -59.85
C LEU A 295 -2.38 -0.52 -60.50
N ALA A 296 -1.73 0.53 -61.01
CA ALA A 296 -0.37 0.42 -61.54
C ALA A 296 0.67 0.14 -60.43
N ASN A 297 0.50 0.77 -59.27
CA ASN A 297 1.20 0.50 -58.01
C ASN A 297 0.44 1.19 -56.86
N SER A 298 0.73 0.81 -55.62
CA SER A 298 0.01 1.30 -54.43
C SER A 298 0.40 2.71 -53.96
N ALA A 299 1.45 3.34 -54.52
CA ALA A 299 1.90 4.68 -54.13
C ALA A 299 1.24 5.81 -54.96
N THR A 300 0.80 5.52 -56.18
CA THR A 300 0.14 6.49 -57.09
C THR A 300 -1.36 6.25 -57.18
N GLN A 301 -2.15 7.32 -57.34
CA GLN A 301 -3.60 7.21 -57.53
C GLN A 301 -3.93 6.38 -58.79
N PRO A 302 -4.70 5.28 -58.67
CA PRO A 302 -5.05 4.43 -59.81
C PRO A 302 -6.02 5.12 -60.78
N GLY A 303 -5.92 4.71 -62.04
CA GLY A 303 -6.81 5.13 -63.12
C GLY A 303 -8.02 4.21 -63.28
N CYS A 304 -8.94 4.62 -64.15
CA CYS A 304 -10.06 3.80 -64.59
C CYS A 304 -9.78 3.29 -66.01
N ASP A 305 -9.84 1.98 -66.21
CA ASP A 305 -9.54 1.33 -67.49
C ASP A 305 -10.48 0.13 -67.72
N THR A 306 -10.49 -0.43 -68.92
CA THR A 306 -11.17 -1.69 -69.21
C THR A 306 -10.46 -2.87 -68.52
N ALA A 307 -11.23 -3.78 -67.92
CA ALA A 307 -10.70 -4.82 -67.05
C ALA A 307 -9.71 -5.76 -67.76
N PRO A 308 -8.52 -6.02 -67.19
CA PRO A 308 -7.60 -7.02 -67.72
C PRO A 308 -8.16 -8.44 -67.50
N GLU A 309 -8.00 -9.27 -68.53
CA GLU A 309 -8.30 -10.70 -68.48
C GLU A 309 -7.51 -11.41 -67.36
N CYS A 310 -8.19 -12.12 -66.46
CA CYS A 310 -7.51 -12.88 -65.40
C CYS A 310 -6.87 -14.16 -65.96
N THR A 311 -5.80 -14.62 -65.31
CA THR A 311 -5.08 -15.87 -65.68
C THR A 311 -4.91 -16.85 -64.52
N SER A 312 -5.24 -16.45 -63.29
CA SER A 312 -5.20 -17.32 -62.11
C SER A 312 -6.09 -16.78 -60.98
N ASP A 313 -6.60 -17.68 -60.14
CA ASP A 313 -7.43 -17.39 -58.97
C ASP A 313 -6.84 -16.30 -58.04
N ALA A 314 -5.52 -16.32 -57.84
CA ALA A 314 -4.82 -15.36 -57.01
C ALA A 314 -4.90 -13.89 -57.52
N GLN A 315 -5.15 -13.67 -58.81
CA GLN A 315 -5.36 -12.34 -59.38
C GLN A 315 -6.78 -11.79 -59.13
N CYS A 316 -7.68 -12.63 -58.62
CA CYS A 316 -9.08 -12.30 -58.36
C CYS A 316 -9.38 -12.05 -56.88
N ASN A 317 -8.39 -11.81 -56.02
CA ASN A 317 -8.61 -11.66 -54.58
C ASN A 317 -9.43 -10.40 -54.22
N ASP A 318 -10.70 -10.57 -53.81
CA ASP A 318 -11.58 -9.45 -53.42
C ASP A 318 -11.47 -9.03 -51.94
N SER A 319 -10.55 -9.66 -51.20
CA SER A 319 -10.28 -9.47 -49.77
C SER A 319 -11.47 -9.74 -48.84
N LYS A 320 -12.56 -10.38 -49.30
CA LYS A 320 -13.67 -10.81 -48.44
C LYS A 320 -13.54 -12.31 -48.15
N ILE A 321 -13.28 -12.66 -46.89
CA ILE A 321 -13.08 -14.04 -46.42
C ILE A 321 -14.27 -15.00 -46.68
N CYS A 322 -15.45 -14.46 -47.02
CA CYS A 322 -16.66 -15.23 -47.32
C CYS A 322 -16.96 -15.39 -48.82
N THR A 323 -16.05 -14.99 -49.69
CA THR A 323 -16.05 -15.32 -51.12
C THR A 323 -14.83 -16.16 -51.46
N GLN A 324 -14.95 -16.97 -52.50
CA GLN A 324 -13.84 -17.69 -53.12
C GLN A 324 -13.42 -16.89 -54.35
N ASP A 325 -12.13 -16.77 -54.60
CA ASP A 325 -11.63 -15.95 -55.71
C ASP A 325 -11.24 -16.86 -56.88
N VAL A 326 -12.12 -16.99 -57.87
CA VAL A 326 -11.98 -17.94 -58.97
C VAL A 326 -11.84 -17.21 -60.30
N CYS A 327 -10.73 -17.45 -61.01
CA CYS A 327 -10.54 -16.98 -62.36
C CYS A 327 -11.14 -17.98 -63.35
N LYS A 328 -12.26 -17.63 -63.99
CA LYS A 328 -12.95 -18.52 -64.93
C LYS A 328 -13.30 -17.79 -66.22
N ASP A 329 -12.99 -18.42 -67.35
CA ASP A 329 -13.18 -17.85 -68.70
C ASP A 329 -12.53 -16.45 -68.84
N LYS A 330 -11.37 -16.30 -68.20
CA LYS A 330 -10.59 -15.05 -68.06
C LYS A 330 -11.31 -13.89 -67.34
N SER A 331 -12.41 -14.18 -66.64
CA SER A 331 -13.13 -13.22 -65.81
C SER A 331 -13.05 -13.64 -64.33
N CYS A 332 -12.87 -12.67 -63.43
CA CYS A 332 -12.92 -12.94 -62.00
C CYS A 332 -14.35 -13.19 -61.55
N GLN A 333 -14.56 -14.31 -60.88
CA GLN A 333 -15.82 -14.70 -60.26
C GLN A 333 -15.58 -14.89 -58.76
N HIS A 334 -16.47 -14.30 -57.95
CA HIS A 334 -16.40 -14.39 -56.49
C HIS A 334 -17.59 -15.19 -55.93
N PRO A 335 -17.70 -16.51 -56.21
CA PRO A 335 -18.78 -17.31 -55.63
C PRO A 335 -18.66 -17.36 -54.11
N PRO A 336 -19.78 -17.45 -53.36
CA PRO A 336 -19.74 -17.57 -51.91
C PRO A 336 -18.86 -18.73 -51.42
N SER A 337 -18.08 -18.48 -50.37
CA SER A 337 -17.40 -19.51 -49.59
C SER A 337 -18.41 -20.37 -48.86
N ALA A 338 -18.13 -21.67 -48.78
CA ALA A 338 -19.05 -22.66 -48.20
C ALA A 338 -19.54 -22.28 -46.79
N ALA A 339 -20.80 -22.62 -46.51
CA ALA A 339 -21.41 -22.39 -45.20
C ALA A 339 -20.57 -23.07 -44.10
N GLY A 340 -20.22 -22.32 -43.06
CA GLY A 340 -19.38 -22.82 -41.96
C GLY A 340 -17.91 -22.38 -42.00
N THR A 341 -17.43 -21.73 -43.07
CA THR A 341 -16.08 -21.12 -43.10
C THR A 341 -15.96 -20.03 -42.02
N PRO A 342 -15.00 -20.10 -41.08
CA PRO A 342 -14.84 -19.08 -40.02
C PRO A 342 -14.46 -17.70 -40.58
N CYS A 343 -15.15 -16.66 -40.12
CA CYS A 343 -15.00 -15.31 -40.67
C CYS A 343 -15.04 -14.18 -39.62
N GLY A 344 -15.57 -14.44 -38.42
CA GLY A 344 -15.65 -13.44 -37.35
C GLY A 344 -14.40 -13.38 -36.46
N SER A 345 -14.00 -12.18 -36.05
CA SER A 345 -12.93 -11.96 -35.06
C SER A 345 -13.44 -11.82 -33.62
N LYS A 346 -14.75 -11.72 -33.42
CA LYS A 346 -15.40 -11.58 -32.10
C LYS A 346 -15.98 -12.91 -31.64
N ALA A 347 -15.68 -13.30 -30.40
CA ALA A 347 -16.27 -14.47 -29.76
C ALA A 347 -17.80 -14.29 -29.58
N LEU A 348 -18.57 -15.24 -30.09
CA LEU A 348 -20.04 -15.33 -29.93
C LEU A 348 -20.43 -16.27 -28.78
N LYS A 349 -19.64 -17.30 -28.52
CA LYS A 349 -19.79 -18.23 -27.40
C LYS A 349 -18.41 -18.52 -26.81
N THR A 350 -18.38 -18.82 -25.51
CA THR A 350 -17.17 -19.23 -24.77
C THR A 350 -17.47 -20.54 -24.08
N GLU A 351 -16.51 -21.45 -24.05
CA GLU A 351 -16.64 -22.74 -23.35
C GLU A 351 -15.35 -23.07 -22.61
N TYR A 352 -15.47 -23.77 -21.48
CA TYR A 352 -14.38 -24.17 -20.59
C TYR A 352 -14.37 -25.70 -20.37
N GLN A 353 -13.18 -26.29 -20.30
CA GLN A 353 -13.01 -27.70 -19.95
C GLN A 353 -11.75 -27.93 -19.10
N CYS A 354 -11.56 -29.17 -18.65
CA CYS A 354 -10.32 -29.64 -18.07
C CYS A 354 -9.52 -30.44 -19.11
N SER A 355 -8.22 -30.20 -19.21
CA SER A 355 -7.34 -30.87 -20.19
C SER A 355 -7.18 -32.37 -19.93
N SER A 356 -7.41 -32.81 -18.70
CA SER A 356 -7.53 -34.22 -18.29
C SER A 356 -8.21 -34.30 -16.91
N PRO A 357 -8.70 -35.47 -16.48
CA PRO A 357 -9.21 -35.68 -15.12
C PRO A 357 -8.09 -35.91 -14.07
N ASN A 358 -6.82 -35.76 -14.44
CA ASN A 358 -5.68 -36.08 -13.57
C ASN A 358 -5.22 -34.87 -12.72
N LYS A 359 -4.38 -35.15 -11.72
CA LYS A 359 -3.71 -34.11 -10.93
C LYS A 359 -2.85 -33.21 -11.81
N GLY A 360 -2.84 -31.90 -11.52
CA GLY A 360 -2.08 -30.92 -12.30
C GLY A 360 -2.65 -30.62 -13.69
N ALA A 361 -3.88 -31.04 -13.99
CA ALA A 361 -4.56 -30.72 -15.24
C ALA A 361 -4.72 -29.20 -15.44
N ALA A 362 -4.81 -28.78 -16.70
CA ALA A 362 -5.09 -27.40 -17.07
C ALA A 362 -6.59 -27.16 -17.23
N ILE A 363 -7.08 -26.05 -16.69
CA ILE A 363 -8.32 -25.42 -17.12
C ILE A 363 -8.04 -24.84 -18.52
N GLN A 364 -8.89 -25.19 -19.48
CA GLN A 364 -8.83 -24.75 -20.87
C GLN A 364 -10.07 -23.94 -21.23
N VAL A 365 -9.93 -23.03 -22.19
CA VAL A 365 -11.00 -22.19 -22.74
C VAL A 365 -10.97 -22.23 -24.27
N ARG A 366 -12.12 -22.14 -24.93
CA ARG A 366 -12.22 -21.89 -26.38
C ARG A 366 -13.36 -20.92 -26.70
N TYR A 367 -13.30 -20.33 -27.89
CA TYR A 367 -14.25 -19.35 -28.39
C TYR A 367 -14.88 -19.82 -29.70
N ALA A 368 -16.19 -19.61 -29.87
CA ALA A 368 -16.87 -19.80 -31.14
C ALA A 368 -17.01 -18.47 -31.87
N VAL A 369 -16.78 -18.46 -33.18
CA VAL A 369 -16.84 -17.25 -34.03
C VAL A 369 -17.90 -17.38 -35.13
N SER A 370 -18.31 -16.24 -35.70
CA SER A 370 -19.18 -16.22 -36.88
C SER A 370 -18.58 -16.99 -38.04
N THR A 371 -19.46 -17.62 -38.81
CA THR A 371 -19.16 -18.35 -40.04
C THR A 371 -19.90 -17.76 -41.24
N CYS A 372 -19.32 -17.90 -42.43
CA CYS A 372 -19.91 -17.50 -43.70
C CYS A 372 -21.26 -18.22 -43.93
N ASP A 373 -22.20 -17.51 -44.55
CA ASP A 373 -23.57 -17.99 -44.76
C ASP A 373 -23.75 -19.01 -45.90
N GLY A 374 -22.73 -19.19 -46.74
CA GLY A 374 -22.73 -20.11 -47.89
C GLY A 374 -23.42 -19.60 -49.15
N ASN A 375 -24.15 -18.49 -49.08
CA ASN A 375 -25.08 -18.07 -50.15
C ASN A 375 -24.91 -16.60 -50.59
N SER A 376 -24.54 -15.69 -49.68
CA SER A 376 -24.50 -14.24 -49.96
C SER A 376 -23.08 -13.68 -50.00
N GLY A 377 -22.07 -14.49 -49.64
CA GLY A 377 -20.69 -14.04 -49.50
C GLY A 377 -20.45 -13.16 -48.26
N ILE A 378 -21.35 -13.22 -47.28
CA ILE A 378 -21.36 -12.32 -46.11
C ILE A 378 -20.92 -13.08 -44.86
N CYS A 379 -20.15 -12.39 -44.00
CA CYS A 379 -19.91 -12.80 -42.62
C CYS A 379 -20.97 -12.15 -41.71
N PRO A 380 -22.00 -12.87 -41.23
CA PRO A 380 -23.03 -12.31 -40.37
C PRO A 380 -22.49 -11.97 -38.98
N SER A 381 -23.00 -10.90 -38.38
CA SER A 381 -22.69 -10.50 -36.99
C SER A 381 -23.21 -11.49 -35.93
N SER A 382 -24.07 -12.44 -36.34
CA SER A 382 -24.54 -13.56 -35.54
C SER A 382 -24.80 -14.76 -36.46
N SER A 383 -24.07 -15.86 -36.29
CA SER A 383 -24.31 -17.12 -37.00
C SER A 383 -25.13 -18.08 -36.15
N ALA A 384 -26.13 -18.75 -36.74
CA ALA A 384 -26.89 -19.81 -36.05
C ALA A 384 -25.98 -20.97 -35.60
N ASN A 385 -25.00 -21.34 -36.44
CA ASN A 385 -24.01 -22.38 -36.20
C ASN A 385 -22.59 -21.77 -36.16
N PRO A 386 -22.17 -21.14 -35.05
CA PRO A 386 -20.81 -20.63 -34.89
C PRO A 386 -19.83 -21.79 -34.74
N VAL A 387 -18.64 -21.67 -35.34
CA VAL A 387 -17.61 -22.71 -35.28
C VAL A 387 -16.62 -22.42 -34.14
N TRP A 388 -16.33 -23.45 -33.36
CA TRP A 388 -15.39 -23.40 -32.24
C TRP A 388 -13.94 -23.38 -32.72
N GLY A 389 -13.15 -22.46 -32.18
CA GLY A 389 -11.69 -22.45 -32.28
C GLY A 389 -11.03 -23.53 -31.42
N GLN A 390 -9.70 -23.57 -31.47
CA GLN A 390 -8.88 -24.49 -30.68
C GLN A 390 -8.92 -24.17 -29.18
N TRP A 391 -8.71 -25.20 -28.36
CA TRP A 391 -8.60 -25.06 -26.91
C TRP A 391 -7.29 -24.37 -26.50
N GLN A 392 -7.39 -23.33 -25.69
CA GLN A 392 -6.27 -22.58 -25.12
C GLN A 392 -6.18 -22.87 -23.62
N VAL A 393 -4.96 -22.91 -23.05
CA VAL A 393 -4.75 -23.10 -21.61
C VAL A 393 -4.98 -21.78 -20.87
N LEU A 394 -5.89 -21.79 -19.90
CA LEU A 394 -6.22 -20.64 -19.05
C LEU A 394 -5.41 -20.65 -17.74
N LYS A 395 -5.30 -21.82 -17.09
CA LYS A 395 -4.60 -21.99 -15.80
C LYS A 395 -4.29 -23.48 -15.54
N TYR A 396 -3.19 -23.79 -14.86
CA TYR A 396 -2.91 -25.13 -14.30
C TYR A 396 -3.41 -25.24 -12.85
N CYS A 397 -3.99 -26.39 -12.48
CA CYS A 397 -4.28 -26.73 -11.09
C CYS A 397 -3.02 -27.22 -10.36
N GLY A 398 -3.01 -27.12 -9.02
CA GLY A 398 -1.89 -27.56 -8.20
C GLY A 398 -1.60 -29.06 -8.28
N PHE A 399 -0.39 -29.47 -7.90
CA PHE A 399 0.06 -30.87 -7.99
C PHE A 399 -0.79 -31.87 -7.19
N ASN A 400 -1.55 -31.42 -6.19
CA ASN A 400 -2.50 -32.24 -5.43
C ASN A 400 -3.97 -31.86 -5.66
N GLU A 401 -4.26 -31.11 -6.73
CA GLU A 401 -5.60 -30.68 -7.11
C GLU A 401 -6.02 -31.34 -8.42
N LEU A 402 -7.31 -31.67 -8.51
CA LEU A 402 -7.98 -32.06 -9.74
C LEU A 402 -8.67 -30.84 -10.36
N CYS A 403 -8.75 -30.79 -11.68
CA CYS A 403 -9.61 -29.85 -12.39
C CYS A 403 -11.03 -30.44 -12.45
N GLU A 404 -12.04 -29.68 -12.02
CA GLU A 404 -13.46 -30.05 -12.08
C GLU A 404 -14.24 -29.01 -12.90
N SER A 405 -14.90 -29.46 -13.97
CA SER A 405 -15.85 -28.66 -14.75
C SER A 405 -17.24 -29.28 -14.63
N LYS A 406 -18.22 -28.52 -14.11
CA LYS A 406 -19.62 -28.95 -13.96
C LYS A 406 -20.54 -28.37 -15.04
N ASP A 407 -20.17 -27.23 -15.57
CA ASP A 407 -20.91 -26.47 -16.58
C ASP A 407 -19.87 -25.87 -17.55
N PRO A 408 -19.85 -26.29 -18.83
CA PRO A 408 -18.90 -25.76 -19.80
C PRO A 408 -19.04 -24.25 -20.06
N SER A 409 -20.14 -23.60 -19.68
CA SER A 409 -20.29 -22.15 -19.78
C SER A 409 -19.62 -21.37 -18.63
N GLN A 410 -19.21 -22.07 -17.56
CA GLN A 410 -18.56 -21.50 -16.37
C GLN A 410 -17.10 -21.94 -16.30
N ALA A 411 -16.23 -21.11 -15.72
CA ALA A 411 -14.82 -21.46 -15.57
C ALA A 411 -14.66 -22.68 -14.65
N ALA A 412 -13.97 -23.72 -15.14
CA ALA A 412 -13.65 -24.89 -14.34
C ALA A 412 -12.77 -24.53 -13.13
N ILE A 413 -12.88 -25.30 -12.06
CA ILE A 413 -12.25 -25.02 -10.76
C ILE A 413 -11.22 -26.08 -10.38
N CYS A 414 -10.26 -25.71 -9.54
CA CYS A 414 -9.32 -26.65 -8.94
C CYS A 414 -9.83 -27.09 -7.57
N VAL A 415 -9.90 -28.40 -7.33
CA VAL A 415 -10.40 -29.01 -6.09
C VAL A 415 -9.39 -30.00 -5.53
N GLY A 416 -9.28 -30.13 -4.21
CA GLY A 416 -8.34 -31.05 -3.58
C GLY A 416 -8.60 -32.51 -3.96
N ALA A 417 -7.57 -33.23 -4.41
CA ALA A 417 -7.71 -34.63 -4.81
C ALA A 417 -8.00 -35.53 -3.59
N PRO A 418 -8.90 -36.53 -3.71
CA PRO A 418 -9.17 -37.48 -2.63
C PRO A 418 -7.92 -38.29 -2.29
N GLN A 419 -7.71 -38.56 -1.00
CA GLN A 419 -6.55 -39.31 -0.49
C GLN A 419 -6.70 -40.83 -0.66
N CYS A 420 -7.93 -41.30 -0.76
CA CYS A 420 -8.27 -42.71 -0.94
C CYS A 420 -9.61 -42.87 -1.69
N LYS A 421 -9.89 -44.08 -2.19
CA LYS A 421 -11.18 -44.40 -2.80
C LYS A 421 -12.27 -44.38 -1.72
N ALA A 422 -13.23 -43.47 -1.84
CA ALA A 422 -14.35 -43.36 -0.90
C ALA A 422 -15.07 -44.71 -0.70
N GLY A 423 -15.43 -45.02 0.55
CA GLY A 423 -16.04 -46.30 0.93
C GLY A 423 -15.09 -47.52 0.89
N SER A 424 -13.78 -47.33 0.72
CA SER A 424 -12.80 -48.41 0.96
C SER A 424 -12.51 -48.61 2.45
N THR A 425 -11.98 -49.77 2.82
CA THR A 425 -11.89 -50.30 4.20
C THR A 425 -11.41 -49.34 5.30
N CYS A 426 -10.50 -48.41 4.98
CA CYS A 426 -10.07 -47.33 5.89
C CYS A 426 -10.12 -45.95 5.20
N CYS A 427 -11.20 -45.69 4.48
CA CYS A 427 -11.49 -44.41 3.82
C CYS A 427 -12.95 -44.01 4.07
N ASP A 428 -13.19 -42.76 4.45
CA ASP A 428 -14.53 -42.22 4.60
C ASP A 428 -15.22 -41.96 3.26
N ASP A 429 -16.53 -41.67 3.31
CA ASP A 429 -17.35 -41.40 2.11
C ASP A 429 -16.94 -40.11 1.36
N LYS A 430 -16.00 -39.33 1.92
CA LYS A 430 -15.46 -38.09 1.34
C LYS A 430 -14.05 -38.29 0.77
N GLY A 431 -13.53 -39.51 0.75
CA GLY A 431 -12.23 -39.85 0.17
C GLY A 431 -11.03 -39.52 1.07
N LYS A 432 -11.22 -39.39 2.39
CA LYS A 432 -10.18 -39.15 3.38
C LYS A 432 -9.94 -40.40 4.24
N TYR A 433 -8.71 -40.61 4.72
CA TYR A 433 -8.42 -41.76 5.59
C TYR A 433 -9.26 -41.76 6.87
N SER A 434 -9.85 -42.92 7.19
CA SER A 434 -10.58 -43.14 8.45
C SER A 434 -9.66 -42.96 9.66
N ALA A 435 -10.21 -42.43 10.75
CA ALA A 435 -9.46 -42.11 11.96
C ALA A 435 -8.73 -43.33 12.56
N LYS A 436 -7.63 -43.07 13.28
CA LYS A 436 -6.87 -44.11 13.97
C LYS A 436 -7.76 -44.84 14.98
N GLY A 437 -7.86 -46.16 14.87
CA GLY A 437 -8.70 -47.00 15.73
C GLY A 437 -10.16 -47.15 15.29
N THR A 438 -10.56 -46.65 14.11
CA THR A 438 -11.85 -47.03 13.49
C THR A 438 -11.84 -48.52 13.14
N VAL A 439 -12.91 -49.27 13.51
CA VAL A 439 -13.07 -50.70 13.19
C VAL A 439 -13.10 -50.89 11.67
N CYS A 440 -12.29 -51.82 11.16
CA CYS A 440 -12.24 -52.13 9.72
C CYS A 440 -12.43 -53.62 9.39
N SER A 441 -12.63 -54.48 10.40
CA SER A 441 -13.00 -55.89 10.25
C SER A 441 -13.71 -56.37 11.51
N ASP A 442 -14.69 -57.26 11.38
CA ASP A 442 -15.41 -57.84 12.52
C ASP A 442 -14.68 -58.98 13.24
N LYS A 443 -13.56 -59.46 12.70
CA LYS A 443 -12.76 -60.52 13.34
C LYS A 443 -12.15 -60.02 14.65
N VAL A 444 -12.48 -60.65 15.77
CA VAL A 444 -11.77 -60.41 17.04
C VAL A 444 -10.34 -60.95 16.92
N VAL A 445 -9.35 -60.12 17.24
CA VAL A 445 -7.92 -60.46 17.16
C VAL A 445 -7.24 -60.54 18.53
N LYS A 446 -7.82 -59.97 19.58
CA LYS A 446 -7.35 -60.12 20.96
C LYS A 446 -8.51 -59.91 21.93
N THR A 447 -8.54 -60.69 23.00
CA THR A 447 -9.43 -60.45 24.16
C THR A 447 -8.55 -60.09 25.35
N GLU A 448 -8.94 -59.08 26.12
CA GLU A 448 -8.27 -58.68 27.35
C GLU A 448 -9.21 -58.79 28.54
N TYR A 449 -8.66 -59.25 29.67
CA TYR A 449 -9.36 -59.33 30.95
C TYR A 449 -8.74 -58.33 31.94
N LYS A 450 -9.58 -57.75 32.81
CA LYS A 450 -9.12 -56.98 33.97
C LYS A 450 -10.06 -57.18 35.16
N CYS A 451 -9.53 -57.03 36.37
CA CYS A 451 -10.36 -56.95 37.57
C CYS A 451 -10.69 -55.48 37.89
N GLN A 452 -11.94 -55.22 38.23
CA GLN A 452 -12.43 -53.96 38.78
C GLN A 452 -12.78 -54.16 40.25
N GLY A 453 -11.90 -53.70 41.14
CA GLY A 453 -11.95 -53.99 42.57
C GLY A 453 -11.30 -55.33 42.91
N SER A 454 -10.82 -55.46 44.15
CA SER A 454 -10.15 -56.67 44.65
C SER A 454 -11.16 -57.63 45.28
N LYS A 455 -11.52 -57.39 46.55
CA LYS A 455 -12.49 -58.16 47.34
C LYS A 455 -13.92 -57.89 46.85
N GLY A 456 -14.66 -58.93 46.47
CA GLY A 456 -15.97 -58.77 45.81
C GLY A 456 -15.90 -58.12 44.42
N GLY A 457 -14.72 -58.10 43.80
CA GLY A 457 -14.45 -57.41 42.54
C GLY A 457 -15.19 -58.00 41.33
N GLN A 458 -15.21 -57.24 40.24
CA GLN A 458 -15.77 -57.71 38.96
C GLN A 458 -14.65 -58.07 37.99
N LEU A 459 -14.68 -59.29 37.46
CA LEU A 459 -13.91 -59.66 36.28
C LEU A 459 -14.60 -59.06 35.05
N LEU A 460 -13.88 -58.22 34.33
CA LEU A 460 -14.32 -57.59 33.08
C LEU A 460 -13.51 -58.14 31.91
N SER A 461 -14.11 -58.18 30.71
CA SER A 461 -13.40 -58.40 29.45
C SER A 461 -13.72 -57.33 28.41
N ARG A 462 -12.85 -57.20 27.41
CA ARG A 462 -13.12 -56.47 26.16
C ARG A 462 -12.43 -57.17 24.99
N GLU A 463 -12.93 -56.90 23.80
CA GLU A 463 -12.42 -57.46 22.55
C GLU A 463 -11.78 -56.37 21.69
N ALA A 464 -10.68 -56.69 21.03
CA ALA A 464 -10.06 -55.88 19.99
C ALA A 464 -10.40 -56.45 18.62
N LYS A 465 -10.83 -55.57 17.73
CA LYS A 465 -10.93 -55.79 16.29
C LYS A 465 -9.80 -55.05 15.55
N PRO A 466 -9.40 -55.49 14.35
CA PRO A 466 -8.52 -54.74 13.47
C PRO A 466 -9.06 -53.32 13.23
N GLY A 467 -8.14 -52.36 13.21
CA GLY A 467 -8.50 -50.95 13.03
C GLY A 467 -7.57 -50.20 12.09
N CYS A 468 -8.04 -49.02 11.68
CA CYS A 468 -7.34 -48.12 10.76
C CYS A 468 -6.18 -47.38 11.44
N SER A 469 -5.15 -47.01 10.67
CA SER A 469 -3.97 -46.28 11.16
C SER A 469 -4.16 -44.75 11.22
N GLY A 470 -5.12 -44.20 10.48
CA GLY A 470 -5.28 -42.75 10.26
C GLY A 470 -4.60 -42.19 9.00
N ASN A 471 -3.84 -43.00 8.26
CA ASN A 471 -3.04 -42.57 7.12
C ASN A 471 -2.90 -43.61 5.98
N SER A 472 -3.70 -44.68 6.01
CA SER A 472 -3.67 -45.75 5.01
C SER A 472 -5.06 -46.36 4.83
N THR A 473 -5.32 -46.94 3.66
CA THR A 473 -6.52 -47.75 3.39
C THR A 473 -6.45 -49.17 3.96
N THR A 474 -5.27 -49.59 4.47
CA THR A 474 -5.05 -50.93 5.02
C THR A 474 -5.64 -51.10 6.42
N CYS A 475 -6.29 -52.24 6.65
CA CYS A 475 -6.79 -52.66 7.95
C CYS A 475 -5.70 -53.40 8.76
N PHE A 476 -5.32 -52.92 9.94
CA PHE A 476 -4.18 -53.46 10.69
C PHE A 476 -4.64 -54.46 11.77
N GLN A 477 -4.25 -55.74 11.59
CA GLN A 477 -4.63 -56.85 12.47
C GLN A 477 -3.52 -57.37 13.41
N PHE A 478 -2.27 -56.91 13.24
CA PHE A 478 -1.10 -57.40 14.00
C PHE A 478 -0.38 -56.33 14.84
N VAL A 479 -0.87 -55.08 14.82
CA VAL A 479 -0.23 -53.95 15.51
C VAL A 479 -1.21 -53.39 16.53
N SER A 480 -0.96 -53.68 17.81
CA SER A 480 -1.88 -53.41 18.92
C SER A 480 -2.25 -51.94 19.10
N SER A 481 -1.40 -51.01 18.65
CA SER A 481 -1.67 -49.56 18.69
C SER A 481 -2.70 -49.07 17.67
N TYR A 482 -3.18 -49.93 16.78
CA TYR A 482 -4.24 -49.64 15.79
C TYR A 482 -5.53 -50.42 16.06
N TYR A 483 -5.59 -51.25 17.10
CA TYR A 483 -6.79 -52.04 17.41
C TYR A 483 -7.96 -51.16 17.83
N ALA A 484 -9.13 -51.48 17.29
CA ALA A 484 -10.40 -50.91 17.70
C ALA A 484 -10.96 -51.74 18.86
N TRP A 485 -10.90 -51.20 20.06
CA TRP A 485 -11.33 -51.88 21.29
C TRP A 485 -12.82 -51.67 21.56
N SER A 486 -13.51 -52.73 21.97
CA SER A 486 -14.86 -52.64 22.54
C SER A 486 -14.83 -52.00 23.93
N ASP A 487 -15.99 -51.53 24.37
CA ASP A 487 -16.23 -51.26 25.78
C ASP A 487 -16.00 -52.51 26.65
N TRP A 488 -15.70 -52.26 27.93
CA TRP A 488 -15.53 -53.31 28.93
C TRP A 488 -16.88 -53.88 29.37
N LYS A 489 -17.03 -55.20 29.35
CA LYS A 489 -18.22 -55.94 29.78
C LYS A 489 -17.92 -56.79 31.01
N THR A 490 -18.86 -56.90 31.94
CA THR A 490 -18.72 -57.76 33.13
C THR A 490 -18.89 -59.23 32.75
N VAL A 491 -17.87 -60.04 33.05
CA VAL A 491 -17.85 -61.50 32.85
C VAL A 491 -18.33 -62.23 34.10
N LYS A 492 -17.81 -61.85 35.28
CA LYS A 492 -18.16 -62.47 36.56
C LYS A 492 -18.04 -61.45 37.69
N LYS A 493 -18.92 -61.53 38.69
CA LYS A 493 -18.77 -60.84 39.97
C LYS A 493 -18.26 -61.85 41.00
N CYS A 494 -17.14 -61.55 41.65
CA CYS A 494 -16.65 -62.36 42.77
C CYS A 494 -17.48 -62.07 44.02
N SER A 495 -17.63 -63.06 44.91
CA SER A 495 -18.30 -62.85 46.20
C SER A 495 -17.46 -61.99 47.14
N SER A 496 -18.07 -61.45 48.20
CA SER A 496 -17.38 -60.65 49.23
C SER A 496 -16.26 -61.39 49.98
N LYS A 497 -16.16 -62.72 49.81
CA LYS A 497 -15.11 -63.58 50.38
C LYS A 497 -14.04 -63.99 49.36
N GLU A 498 -14.17 -63.56 48.11
CA GLU A 498 -13.23 -63.82 47.01
C GLU A 498 -12.55 -62.53 46.55
N ILE A 499 -11.30 -62.66 46.11
CA ILE A 499 -10.54 -61.63 45.40
C ILE A 499 -10.50 -61.94 43.90
N CYS A 500 -10.72 -60.91 43.07
CA CYS A 500 -10.59 -61.02 41.62
C CYS A 500 -9.11 -60.93 41.21
N GLU A 501 -8.61 -61.94 40.49
CA GLU A 501 -7.22 -62.00 40.01
C GLU A 501 -7.15 -62.36 38.51
N VAL A 502 -6.19 -61.76 37.78
CA VAL A 502 -5.86 -62.12 36.39
C VAL A 502 -4.40 -62.57 36.36
N LYS A 503 -4.16 -63.86 36.12
CA LYS A 503 -2.81 -64.45 36.12
C LYS A 503 -2.16 -64.27 34.75
N PHE A 504 -1.40 -63.18 34.60
CA PHE A 504 -0.71 -62.76 33.38
C PHE A 504 -1.64 -62.51 32.16
N SER A 505 -1.16 -61.70 31.23
CA SER A 505 -1.96 -61.21 30.09
C SER A 505 -2.08 -62.27 28.98
N GLY A 506 -2.91 -63.29 29.23
CA GLY A 506 -3.22 -64.37 28.30
C GLY A 506 -4.31 -65.31 28.80
N ASP A 507 -4.37 -65.58 30.12
CA ASP A 507 -5.27 -66.56 30.71
C ASP A 507 -6.57 -66.00 31.30
N THR A 508 -7.53 -66.89 31.52
CA THR A 508 -8.85 -66.56 32.09
C THR A 508 -8.73 -66.05 33.53
N GLY A 509 -9.33 -64.89 33.81
CA GLY A 509 -9.38 -64.36 35.17
C GLY A 509 -10.24 -65.22 36.10
N GLN A 510 -9.89 -65.24 37.39
CA GLN A 510 -10.53 -66.08 38.40
C GLN A 510 -10.88 -65.30 39.67
N CYS A 511 -11.80 -65.85 40.45
CA CYS A 511 -12.10 -65.41 41.82
C CYS A 511 -11.45 -66.41 42.77
N THR A 512 -10.65 -65.97 43.73
CA THR A 512 -9.87 -66.85 44.64
C THR A 512 -10.13 -66.51 46.11
N THR A 513 -10.13 -67.51 46.99
CA THR A 513 -10.35 -67.35 48.44
C THR A 513 -9.03 -67.49 49.20
N LYS A 514 -8.24 -66.40 49.27
CA LYS A 514 -6.97 -66.37 50.01
C LYS A 514 -6.92 -65.14 50.92
N THR A 515 -6.76 -65.36 52.23
CA THR A 515 -6.49 -64.30 53.21
C THR A 515 -5.10 -63.73 52.98
N GLN A 516 -4.95 -62.41 53.17
CA GLN A 516 -3.77 -61.65 52.74
C GLN A 516 -2.97 -61.04 53.90
N CYS A 517 -3.58 -60.85 55.06
CA CYS A 517 -2.92 -60.28 56.24
C CYS A 517 -3.59 -60.74 57.56
N SER A 518 -2.91 -60.48 58.68
CA SER A 518 -3.48 -60.63 60.02
C SER A 518 -4.22 -59.35 60.44
N ALA A 519 -5.41 -59.49 61.03
CA ALA A 519 -6.31 -58.38 61.39
C ALA A 519 -5.78 -57.40 62.48
N ALA A 520 -4.52 -57.53 62.87
CA ALA A 520 -3.83 -56.66 63.83
C ALA A 520 -2.82 -55.69 63.17
N ALA A 521 -2.67 -55.72 61.84
CA ALA A 521 -1.77 -54.82 61.12
C ALA A 521 -2.48 -53.54 60.65
N ASP A 522 -1.75 -52.41 60.62
CA ASP A 522 -2.28 -51.06 60.34
C ASP A 522 -3.12 -50.94 59.05
N CYS A 523 -2.79 -51.76 58.04
CA CYS A 523 -3.51 -51.84 56.77
C CYS A 523 -4.11 -53.24 56.51
N CYS A 524 -4.71 -53.85 57.54
CA CYS A 524 -5.55 -55.04 57.39
C CYS A 524 -6.99 -54.77 57.86
N ASP A 525 -7.97 -55.26 57.12
CA ASP A 525 -9.37 -55.27 57.53
C ASP A 525 -9.66 -56.43 58.51
N THR A 526 -10.83 -56.38 59.15
CA THR A 526 -11.25 -57.38 60.16
C THR A 526 -11.44 -58.79 59.59
N ASP A 527 -11.50 -58.93 58.26
CA ASP A 527 -11.66 -60.22 57.58
C ASP A 527 -10.31 -60.80 57.08
N GLY A 528 -9.18 -60.13 57.37
CA GLY A 528 -7.84 -60.59 56.99
C GLY A 528 -7.42 -60.23 55.56
N PHE A 529 -7.98 -59.17 54.97
CA PHE A 529 -7.60 -58.63 53.66
C PHE A 529 -6.98 -57.24 53.79
N TYR A 530 -6.14 -56.83 52.84
CA TYR A 530 -5.54 -55.50 52.89
C TYR A 530 -6.61 -54.40 52.89
N SER A 531 -6.51 -53.46 53.84
CA SER A 531 -7.40 -52.30 53.92
C SER A 531 -7.39 -51.53 52.60
N ALA A 532 -8.57 -51.07 52.18
CA ALA A 532 -8.78 -50.42 50.90
C ALA A 532 -7.76 -49.29 50.64
N LYS A 533 -7.35 -49.14 49.37
CA LYS A 533 -6.41 -48.09 48.98
C LYS A 533 -6.97 -46.72 49.37
N GLY A 534 -6.23 -45.97 50.19
CA GLY A 534 -6.70 -44.68 50.73
C GLY A 534 -7.45 -44.76 52.07
N THR A 535 -7.45 -45.89 52.77
CA THR A 535 -7.78 -45.93 54.21
C THR A 535 -6.71 -45.18 55.00
N LYS A 536 -7.10 -44.28 55.92
CA LYS A 536 -6.17 -43.49 56.76
C LYS A 536 -5.36 -44.41 57.65
N CYS A 537 -4.03 -44.22 57.66
CA CYS A 537 -3.09 -45.10 58.34
C CYS A 537 -2.10 -44.29 59.20
N GLY A 538 -1.91 -44.73 60.44
CA GLY A 538 -1.04 -44.07 61.42
C GLY A 538 -1.67 -42.88 62.15
N THR A 539 -0.97 -42.42 63.19
CA THR A 539 -1.45 -41.42 64.17
C THR A 539 -0.84 -40.03 63.99
N SER A 540 0.08 -39.83 63.04
CA SER A 540 0.72 -38.54 62.75
C SER A 540 0.42 -38.02 61.33
N ALA A 541 0.28 -36.70 61.21
CA ALA A 541 0.13 -36.01 59.93
C ALA A 541 1.41 -36.13 59.09
N TRP A 542 1.29 -36.30 57.78
CA TRP A 542 2.42 -36.51 56.87
C TRP A 542 2.90 -35.23 56.18
N LYS A 543 1.99 -34.43 55.64
CA LYS A 543 2.29 -33.07 55.12
C LYS A 543 1.07 -32.17 55.11
N THR A 544 1.28 -30.87 55.04
CA THR A 544 0.24 -29.88 54.70
C THR A 544 0.49 -29.31 53.30
N GLU A 545 -0.55 -28.78 52.67
CA GLU A 545 -0.45 -28.01 51.43
C GLU A 545 -1.54 -26.95 51.34
N GLN A 546 -1.28 -25.89 50.59
CA GLN A 546 -2.19 -24.76 50.39
C GLN A 546 -2.54 -24.56 48.92
N GLN A 547 -3.76 -24.10 48.64
CA GLN A 547 -4.26 -23.79 47.29
C GLN A 547 -5.02 -22.46 47.23
N CYS A 548 -5.18 -21.94 46.03
CA CYS A 548 -5.98 -20.76 45.71
C CYS A 548 -7.38 -21.13 45.21
N VAL A 549 -8.42 -20.65 45.89
CA VAL A 549 -9.81 -20.78 45.40
C VAL A 549 -9.98 -19.88 44.19
N LYS A 550 -10.27 -20.48 43.03
CA LYS A 550 -10.43 -19.80 41.73
C LYS A 550 -11.60 -18.79 41.73
N SER A 551 -11.29 -17.53 42.04
CA SER A 551 -12.00 -16.37 41.52
C SER A 551 -10.99 -15.29 41.13
N THR A 552 -11.24 -14.58 40.04
CA THR A 552 -10.30 -13.59 39.48
C THR A 552 -10.24 -12.28 40.24
N LYS A 553 -11.09 -12.07 41.27
CA LYS A 553 -11.01 -10.99 42.26
C LYS A 553 -11.54 -11.49 43.62
N GLY A 554 -10.74 -11.36 44.68
CA GLY A 554 -11.12 -11.77 46.04
C GLY A 554 -10.87 -13.25 46.37
N ALA A 555 -9.85 -13.86 45.76
CA ALA A 555 -9.50 -15.27 46.00
C ALA A 555 -9.17 -15.55 47.48
N LYS A 556 -9.55 -16.75 47.94
CA LYS A 556 -9.19 -17.28 49.26
C LYS A 556 -8.04 -18.27 49.15
N ILE A 557 -7.18 -18.30 50.16
CA ILE A 557 -6.21 -19.38 50.38
C ILE A 557 -6.87 -20.43 51.27
N GLN A 558 -6.79 -21.68 50.84
CA GLN A 558 -7.20 -22.85 51.59
C GLN A 558 -5.99 -23.70 51.96
N GLU A 559 -6.09 -24.44 53.07
CA GLU A 559 -5.10 -25.38 53.56
C GLU A 559 -5.74 -26.75 53.84
N ARG A 560 -4.98 -27.84 53.68
CA ARG A 560 -5.38 -29.18 54.11
C ARG A 560 -4.20 -30.01 54.61
N THR A 561 -4.51 -31.00 55.46
CA THR A 561 -3.55 -31.98 55.98
C THR A 561 -3.67 -33.30 55.23
N GLY A 562 -2.54 -33.88 54.86
CA GLY A 562 -2.42 -35.21 54.27
C GLY A 562 -1.83 -36.19 55.28
N TRP A 563 -2.46 -37.35 55.40
CA TRP A 563 -2.04 -38.47 56.24
C TRP A 563 -1.51 -39.60 55.37
N ARG A 564 -0.66 -40.48 55.92
CA ARG A 564 -0.35 -41.75 55.23
C ARG A 564 -1.63 -42.57 55.06
N GLY A 565 -1.67 -43.40 54.03
CA GLY A 565 -2.79 -44.31 53.80
C GLY A 565 -2.34 -45.67 53.28
N CYS A 566 -3.28 -46.62 53.34
CA CYS A 566 -3.05 -47.98 52.89
C CYS A 566 -2.93 -48.06 51.36
N SER A 567 -2.05 -48.95 50.87
CA SER A 567 -1.87 -49.17 49.43
C SER A 567 -2.92 -50.10 48.81
N GLY A 568 -3.68 -50.84 49.63
CA GLY A 568 -4.52 -51.97 49.20
C GLY A 568 -3.73 -53.26 48.90
N THR A 569 -2.42 -53.29 49.20
CA THR A 569 -1.51 -54.41 48.85
C THR A 569 -0.45 -54.71 49.92
N SER A 570 -0.48 -54.01 51.06
CA SER A 570 0.51 -54.10 52.12
C SER A 570 -0.13 -53.91 53.48
N THR A 571 0.42 -54.56 54.49
CA THR A 571 0.06 -54.42 55.92
C THR A 571 0.48 -53.09 56.54
N TYR A 572 1.38 -52.34 55.88
CA TYR A 572 1.99 -51.13 56.43
C TYR A 572 1.45 -49.86 55.77
N CYS A 573 1.48 -48.73 56.51
CA CYS A 573 1.17 -47.42 55.95
C CYS A 573 2.09 -47.08 54.77
N SER A 574 1.51 -46.68 53.63
CA SER A 574 2.31 -46.42 52.43
C SER A 574 3.14 -45.13 52.56
N SER A 575 4.38 -45.19 52.08
CA SER A 575 5.25 -44.02 51.90
C SER A 575 4.98 -43.24 50.61
N SER A 576 4.18 -43.79 49.68
CA SER A 576 3.86 -43.14 48.41
C SER A 576 2.87 -41.99 48.57
N THR A 577 3.18 -40.85 47.95
CA THR A 577 2.28 -39.68 47.84
C THR A 577 0.93 -40.01 47.19
N ASN A 578 0.88 -41.05 46.35
CA ASN A 578 -0.33 -41.50 45.65
C ASN A 578 -1.33 -42.27 46.54
N ASN A 579 -0.97 -42.53 47.80
CA ASN A 579 -1.78 -43.23 48.79
C ASN A 579 -2.10 -42.32 50.01
N LEU A 580 -1.85 -41.02 49.92
CA LEU A 580 -2.16 -40.09 51.01
C LEU A 580 -3.68 -39.88 51.14
N VAL A 581 -4.13 -39.81 52.39
CA VAL A 581 -5.51 -39.52 52.75
C VAL A 581 -5.60 -38.07 53.18
N TRP A 582 -6.34 -37.29 52.41
CA TRP A 582 -6.44 -35.85 52.59
C TRP A 582 -7.68 -35.47 53.40
N GLU A 583 -7.50 -34.56 54.34
CA GLU A 583 -8.61 -33.87 54.99
C GLU A 583 -9.29 -32.88 54.03
N PRO A 584 -10.55 -32.48 54.30
CA PRO A 584 -11.21 -31.42 53.56
C PRO A 584 -10.42 -30.10 53.61
N TRP A 585 -10.49 -29.33 52.53
CA TRP A 585 -9.91 -28.00 52.46
C TRP A 585 -10.57 -27.04 53.44
N LYS A 586 -9.76 -26.25 54.16
CA LYS A 586 -10.20 -25.23 55.12
C LYS A 586 -9.72 -23.86 54.67
N ASP A 587 -10.62 -22.87 54.64
CA ASP A 587 -10.27 -21.47 54.37
C ASP A 587 -9.36 -20.93 55.50
N ILE A 588 -8.18 -20.39 55.16
CA ILE A 588 -7.23 -19.82 56.13
C ILE A 588 -6.95 -18.32 55.95
N LYS A 589 -7.13 -17.77 54.73
CA LYS A 589 -6.86 -16.34 54.44
C LYS A 589 -7.67 -15.87 53.23
N SER A 590 -8.12 -14.62 53.24
CA SER A 590 -8.77 -13.97 52.07
C SER A 590 -7.87 -12.87 51.52
N CYS A 591 -7.67 -12.81 50.20
CA CYS A 591 -6.86 -11.77 49.58
C CYS A 591 -7.64 -10.44 49.45
N PRO A 592 -7.00 -9.28 49.68
CA PRO A 592 -7.64 -7.97 49.54
C PRO A 592 -8.01 -7.65 48.08
N THR A 593 -8.97 -6.75 47.89
CA THR A 593 -9.48 -6.35 46.56
C THR A 593 -8.36 -5.85 45.65
N GLY A 594 -8.10 -6.58 44.55
CA GLY A 594 -7.03 -6.29 43.60
C GLY A 594 -5.80 -7.21 43.71
N ALA A 595 -5.63 -7.91 44.84
CA ALA A 595 -4.61 -8.94 44.98
C ALA A 595 -5.10 -10.29 44.41
N GLN A 596 -4.24 -10.95 43.66
CA GLN A 596 -4.40 -12.31 43.17
C GLN A 596 -3.77 -13.29 44.16
N CYS A 597 -4.32 -14.51 44.24
CA CYS A 597 -3.71 -15.60 44.98
C CYS A 597 -2.77 -16.37 44.02
N LYS A 598 -1.51 -16.56 44.41
CA LYS A 598 -0.50 -17.30 43.64
C LYS A 598 0.03 -18.47 44.46
N GLU A 599 0.08 -19.65 43.85
CA GLU A 599 0.65 -20.86 44.44
C GLU A 599 2.14 -20.99 44.06
N SER A 600 2.97 -21.43 45.01
CA SER A 600 4.38 -21.76 44.78
C SER A 600 4.85 -22.79 45.81
N PHE A 601 5.36 -23.92 45.32
CA PHE A 601 5.92 -25.02 46.14
C PHE A 601 5.03 -25.48 47.32
N GLY A 602 3.71 -25.57 47.11
CA GLY A 602 2.75 -26.04 48.11
C GLY A 602 2.31 -24.99 49.14
N LYS A 603 2.74 -23.73 49.00
CA LYS A 603 2.26 -22.56 49.74
C LYS A 603 1.52 -21.62 48.80
N ALA A 604 0.62 -20.79 49.34
CA ALA A 604 -0.09 -19.79 48.57
C ALA A 604 -0.01 -18.40 49.22
N GLU A 605 0.17 -17.36 48.40
CA GLU A 605 0.32 -15.97 48.85
C GLU A 605 -0.56 -15.01 48.05
N CYS A 606 -0.86 -13.85 48.63
CA CYS A 606 -1.61 -12.78 47.96
C CYS A 606 -0.61 -11.78 47.37
N VAL A 607 -0.62 -11.61 46.05
CA VAL A 607 0.26 -10.71 45.29
C VAL A 607 -0.56 -9.70 44.49
N THR A 608 -0.09 -8.45 44.40
CA THR A 608 -0.66 -7.42 43.51
C THR A 608 0.22 -7.29 42.27
N ASP A 609 -0.36 -6.96 41.12
CA ASP A 609 0.38 -6.86 39.85
C ASP A 609 1.42 -5.73 39.88
N CYS A 610 1.13 -4.65 40.61
CA CYS A 610 1.98 -3.46 40.72
C CYS A 610 1.74 -2.70 42.04
N LYS A 611 2.56 -1.67 42.34
CA LYS A 611 2.33 -0.79 43.49
C LYS A 611 1.47 0.40 43.04
N PRO A 612 0.42 0.81 43.79
CA PRO A 612 -0.44 1.95 43.45
C PRO A 612 0.23 3.34 43.31
N THR A 613 1.55 3.42 43.49
CA THR A 613 2.38 4.62 43.26
C THR A 613 3.05 4.62 41.89
N ASP A 614 3.03 3.49 41.18
CA ASP A 614 3.71 3.33 39.89
C ASP A 614 2.84 3.92 38.77
N VAL A 615 3.47 4.49 37.73
CA VAL A 615 2.79 5.39 36.77
C VAL A 615 1.65 4.72 36.00
N CYS A 616 1.78 3.44 35.67
CA CYS A 616 0.74 2.61 35.04
C CYS A 616 0.10 1.60 35.99
N CYS A 617 -0.02 1.94 37.26
CA CYS A 617 -0.73 1.13 38.25
C CYS A 617 -1.96 1.86 38.80
N SER A 618 -3.08 1.15 38.86
CA SER A 618 -4.30 1.68 39.43
C SER A 618 -4.21 1.77 40.96
N ALA A 619 -5.12 2.54 41.55
CA ALA A 619 -5.28 2.64 43.00
C ALA A 619 -5.53 1.27 43.69
N THR A 620 -5.95 0.24 42.95
CA THR A 620 -6.19 -1.12 43.45
C THR A 620 -5.02 -2.09 43.23
N GLY A 621 -3.86 -1.63 42.73
CA GLY A 621 -2.68 -2.49 42.56
C GLY A 621 -2.73 -3.37 41.30
N SER A 622 -3.51 -2.99 40.29
CA SER A 622 -3.60 -3.67 38.99
C SER A 622 -3.12 -2.75 37.88
N TYR A 623 -2.60 -3.28 36.78
CA TYR A 623 -2.16 -2.45 35.65
C TYR A 623 -3.29 -1.58 35.08
N GLU A 624 -2.98 -0.32 34.77
CA GLU A 624 -3.89 0.59 34.08
C GLU A 624 -4.17 0.08 32.64
N PRO A 625 -5.41 0.20 32.11
CA PRO A 625 -5.76 -0.28 30.78
C PRO A 625 -4.85 0.26 29.67
N LYS A 626 -4.71 -0.53 28.61
CA LYS A 626 -3.91 -0.14 27.44
C LYS A 626 -4.44 1.18 26.85
N GLY A 627 -3.56 2.17 26.69
CA GLY A 627 -3.89 3.49 26.17
C GLY A 627 -4.25 4.54 27.23
N THR A 628 -4.29 4.20 28.53
CA THR A 628 -4.42 5.21 29.61
C THR A 628 -3.22 6.16 29.60
N LYS A 629 -3.44 7.46 29.87
CA LYS A 629 -2.39 8.49 29.85
C LYS A 629 -1.27 8.18 30.84
N CYS A 630 -0.04 8.00 30.34
CA CYS A 630 1.13 7.77 31.17
C CYS A 630 2.02 9.03 31.25
N GLY A 631 2.18 9.54 32.48
CA GLY A 631 3.02 10.70 32.77
C GLY A 631 2.48 12.05 32.28
N THR A 632 3.29 13.09 32.42
CA THR A 632 2.95 14.50 32.13
C THR A 632 3.60 15.04 30.86
N SER A 633 4.72 14.46 30.42
CA SER A 633 5.49 14.91 29.24
C SER A 633 4.77 14.60 27.93
N VAL A 634 4.51 15.64 27.13
CA VAL A 634 3.98 15.50 25.76
C VAL A 634 5.02 14.75 24.91
N TRP A 635 4.59 13.67 24.26
CA TRP A 635 5.41 12.83 23.39
C TRP A 635 5.37 13.29 21.93
N LYS A 636 4.19 13.66 21.44
CA LYS A 636 3.97 14.09 20.05
C LYS A 636 2.92 15.19 19.99
N THR A 637 3.03 16.08 19.02
CA THR A 637 2.00 17.06 18.66
C THR A 637 1.65 16.84 17.20
N GLU A 638 0.37 16.87 16.85
CA GLU A 638 -0.13 16.72 15.48
C GLU A 638 -1.10 17.84 15.15
N GLN A 639 -1.10 18.30 13.90
CA GLN A 639 -2.03 19.27 13.38
C GLN A 639 -2.76 18.73 12.14
N GLN A 640 -4.04 19.06 12.00
CA GLN A 640 -4.90 18.64 10.88
C GLN A 640 -5.74 19.80 10.31
N CYS A 641 -6.15 19.67 9.06
CA CYS A 641 -6.99 20.60 8.32
C CYS A 641 -8.47 20.20 8.37
N VAL A 642 -9.33 21.08 8.90
CA VAL A 642 -10.79 20.87 8.96
C VAL A 642 -11.51 21.92 8.11
N LYS A 643 -12.26 21.46 7.11
CA LYS A 643 -13.05 22.32 6.23
C LYS A 643 -14.38 22.69 6.91
N SER A 644 -14.52 23.96 7.31
CA SER A 644 -15.79 24.48 7.85
C SER A 644 -16.57 25.29 6.82
N THR A 645 -17.87 25.49 7.05
CA THR A 645 -18.75 26.34 6.22
C THR A 645 -18.34 27.82 6.21
N LYS A 646 -17.40 28.24 7.06
CA LYS A 646 -16.85 29.61 7.11
C LYS A 646 -15.37 29.70 6.69
N GLY A 647 -14.81 28.63 6.13
CA GLY A 647 -13.39 28.54 5.73
C GLY A 647 -12.67 27.35 6.35
N ALA A 648 -11.45 27.08 5.91
CA ALA A 648 -10.61 26.03 6.49
C ALA A 648 -10.07 26.45 7.86
N LYS A 649 -9.88 25.48 8.76
CA LYS A 649 -9.28 25.66 10.08
C LYS A 649 -8.17 24.64 10.30
N ILE A 650 -7.20 24.99 11.12
CA ILE A 650 -6.18 24.10 11.65
C ILE A 650 -6.56 23.73 13.08
N GLN A 651 -6.60 22.43 13.36
CA GLN A 651 -6.70 21.88 14.70
C GLN A 651 -5.38 21.27 15.13
N GLU A 652 -5.10 21.28 16.44
CA GLU A 652 -3.95 20.62 17.07
C GLU A 652 -4.44 19.63 18.13
N ARG A 653 -3.66 18.56 18.34
CA ARG A 653 -3.76 17.70 19.52
C ARG A 653 -2.38 17.27 20.00
N LYS A 654 -2.27 17.01 21.30
CA LYS A 654 -1.07 16.44 21.93
C LYS A 654 -1.29 14.97 22.31
N GLY A 655 -0.23 14.20 22.12
CA GLY A 655 -0.14 12.78 22.46
C GLY A 655 0.87 12.58 23.58
N TRP A 656 0.50 11.76 24.56
CA TRP A 656 1.37 11.27 25.63
C TRP A 656 1.61 9.77 25.41
N ARG A 657 2.66 9.20 26.01
CA ARG A 657 2.80 7.75 26.03
C ARG A 657 1.61 7.12 26.76
N GLY A 658 1.12 5.99 26.25
CA GLY A 658 0.06 5.22 26.86
C GLY A 658 0.61 4.13 27.80
N CYS A 659 -0.19 3.73 28.78
CA CYS A 659 0.06 2.51 29.54
C CYS A 659 -0.10 1.27 28.63
N PRO A 660 0.70 0.21 28.81
CA PRO A 660 0.63 -0.99 27.97
C PRO A 660 -0.43 -2.00 28.41
N GLY A 661 -0.96 -1.91 29.64
CA GLY A 661 -1.87 -2.90 30.24
C GLY A 661 -1.18 -4.07 30.95
N THR A 662 0.16 -4.14 30.90
CA THR A 662 0.96 -5.28 31.39
C THR A 662 2.25 -4.85 32.12
N SER A 663 2.47 -3.55 32.33
CA SER A 663 3.67 -3.00 32.95
C SER A 663 3.38 -1.70 33.69
N THR A 664 4.20 -1.41 34.69
CA THR A 664 4.18 -0.19 35.50
C THR A 664 4.73 1.05 34.79
N TYR A 665 5.45 0.86 33.68
CA TYR A 665 6.11 1.92 32.91
C TYR A 665 5.31 2.34 31.68
N CYS A 666 5.54 3.58 31.22
CA CYS A 666 4.95 4.08 29.97
C CYS A 666 5.46 3.29 28.76
N SER A 667 4.55 2.95 27.84
CA SER A 667 4.92 2.25 26.60
C SER A 667 5.90 3.07 25.76
N SER A 668 6.91 2.41 25.20
CA SER A 668 7.84 2.99 24.22
C SER A 668 7.27 3.05 22.79
N SER A 669 6.18 2.33 22.51
CA SER A 669 5.61 2.24 21.17
C SER A 669 4.90 3.52 20.75
N SER A 670 5.23 4.01 19.56
CA SER A 670 4.53 5.10 18.87
C SER A 670 3.06 4.80 18.54
N THR A 671 2.64 3.54 18.58
CA THR A 671 1.24 3.12 18.34
C THR A 671 0.40 3.06 19.62
N ASN A 672 1.01 3.18 20.80
CA ASN A 672 0.31 3.18 22.08
C ASN A 672 0.43 4.54 22.76
N LEU A 673 -0.22 5.55 22.16
CA LEU A 673 -0.27 6.92 22.67
C LEU A 673 -1.68 7.27 23.17
N TYR A 674 -1.75 7.96 24.29
CA TYR A 674 -2.95 8.64 24.75
C TYR A 674 -3.05 10.00 24.05
N TRP A 675 -4.14 10.26 23.34
CA TRP A 675 -4.39 11.52 22.64
C TRP A 675 -5.45 12.36 23.34
N GLU A 676 -5.23 13.67 23.46
CA GLU A 676 -6.30 14.60 23.81
C GLU A 676 -7.24 14.85 22.62
N PRO A 677 -8.48 15.36 22.85
CA PRO A 677 -9.37 15.80 21.79
C PRO A 677 -8.75 16.92 20.95
N TRP A 678 -9.06 16.93 19.65
CA TRP A 678 -8.64 18.00 18.73
C TRP A 678 -9.16 19.37 19.17
N LYS A 679 -8.28 20.38 19.11
CA LYS A 679 -8.58 21.77 19.47
C LYS A 679 -8.29 22.70 18.30
N ASP A 680 -9.25 23.58 17.97
CA ASP A 680 -9.04 24.67 17.01
C ASP A 680 -7.90 25.59 17.49
N ILE A 681 -6.84 25.76 16.68
CA ILE A 681 -5.72 26.67 16.98
C ILE A 681 -5.59 27.84 16.00
N LYS A 682 -6.04 27.70 14.75
CA LYS A 682 -5.93 28.76 13.72
C LYS A 682 -7.06 28.63 12.71
N SER A 683 -7.67 29.76 12.34
CA SER A 683 -8.60 29.82 11.20
C SER A 683 -7.85 30.37 9.98
N CYS A 684 -8.03 29.75 8.81
CA CYS A 684 -7.44 30.26 7.58
C CYS A 684 -8.27 31.42 7.01
N PRO A 685 -7.63 32.41 6.34
CA PRO A 685 -8.33 33.49 5.65
C PRO A 685 -9.33 32.98 4.59
N THR A 686 -10.36 33.76 4.31
CA THR A 686 -11.32 33.46 3.24
C THR A 686 -10.59 33.37 1.88
N GLY A 687 -10.66 32.19 1.24
CA GLY A 687 -9.94 31.88 0.00
C GLY A 687 -8.66 31.04 0.19
N ALA A 688 -8.06 31.05 1.38
CA ALA A 688 -6.90 30.21 1.67
C ALA A 688 -7.30 28.74 1.90
N GLN A 689 -6.55 27.83 1.29
CA GLN A 689 -6.66 26.39 1.53
C GLN A 689 -5.78 26.00 2.72
N CYS A 690 -6.17 24.96 3.46
CA CYS A 690 -5.33 24.37 4.49
C CYS A 690 -4.61 23.15 3.90
N LYS A 691 -3.30 23.09 4.03
CA LYS A 691 -2.45 21.99 3.53
C LYS A 691 -1.68 21.36 4.69
N GLU A 692 -1.67 20.03 4.72
CA GLU A 692 -0.92 19.25 5.70
C GLU A 692 0.44 18.83 5.12
N SER A 693 1.49 18.86 5.93
CA SER A 693 2.83 18.40 5.58
C SER A 693 3.61 18.04 6.84
N PHE A 694 4.12 16.79 6.93
CA PHE A 694 4.91 16.28 8.05
C PHE A 694 4.28 16.52 9.45
N GLY A 695 2.96 16.34 9.57
CA GLY A 695 2.23 16.50 10.85
C GLY A 695 1.99 17.95 11.29
N LYS A 696 2.37 18.93 10.46
CA LYS A 696 2.02 20.34 10.60
C LYS A 696 0.98 20.72 9.54
N ALA A 697 0.18 21.72 9.83
CA ALA A 697 -0.81 22.24 8.88
C ALA A 697 -0.63 23.76 8.70
N GLU A 698 -0.70 24.21 7.46
CA GLU A 698 -0.51 25.61 7.08
C GLU A 698 -1.63 26.12 6.17
N CYS A 699 -1.91 27.43 6.25
CA CYS A 699 -2.86 28.09 5.36
C CYS A 699 -2.09 28.63 4.16
N VAL A 700 -2.34 28.06 2.97
CA VAL A 700 -1.73 28.45 1.70
C VAL A 700 -2.74 29.15 0.80
N THR A 701 -2.28 30.13 0.04
CA THR A 701 -3.05 30.76 -1.05
C THR A 701 -2.54 30.22 -2.38
N GLU A 702 -3.40 30.18 -3.40
CA GLU A 702 -3.04 29.63 -4.72
C GLU A 702 -2.08 30.56 -5.47
N CYS A 703 -2.10 31.84 -5.14
CA CYS A 703 -1.25 32.88 -5.73
C CYS A 703 -1.07 34.08 -4.78
N SER A 704 -0.09 34.92 -5.08
CA SER A 704 0.10 36.19 -4.36
C SER A 704 -0.78 37.28 -4.95
N ALA A 705 -1.50 38.04 -4.10
CA ALA A 705 -2.43 39.10 -4.52
C ALA A 705 -1.80 40.27 -5.32
N SER A 706 -0.47 40.30 -5.44
CA SER A 706 0.28 41.22 -6.32
C SER A 706 0.43 40.72 -7.77
N GLN A 707 0.00 39.49 -8.08
CA GLN A 707 0.14 38.88 -9.40
C GLN A 707 -1.11 39.14 -10.26
N ALA A 708 -0.91 39.40 -11.56
CA ALA A 708 -1.92 40.02 -12.43
C ALA A 708 -3.18 39.17 -12.72
N CYS A 709 -3.13 37.86 -12.50
CA CYS A 709 -4.29 36.95 -12.52
C CYS A 709 -4.58 36.32 -11.16
N CYS A 710 -4.27 37.03 -10.07
CA CYS A 710 -4.61 36.64 -8.72
C CYS A 710 -5.62 37.63 -8.12
N SER A 711 -6.66 37.09 -7.49
CA SER A 711 -7.64 37.88 -6.76
C SER A 711 -7.05 38.46 -5.47
N ALA A 712 -7.70 39.48 -4.92
CA ALA A 712 -7.36 40.04 -3.61
C ALA A 712 -7.44 39.00 -2.47
N THR A 713 -8.12 37.87 -2.68
CA THR A 713 -8.23 36.75 -1.73
C THR A 713 -7.23 35.61 -1.99
N GLY A 714 -6.28 35.76 -2.93
CA GLY A 714 -5.22 34.79 -3.18
C GLY A 714 -5.65 33.57 -3.99
N THR A 715 -6.68 33.71 -4.84
CA THR A 715 -7.18 32.67 -5.76
C THR A 715 -7.01 33.11 -7.21
N TYR A 716 -6.94 32.18 -8.17
CA TYR A 716 -6.85 32.58 -9.58
C TYR A 716 -8.10 33.34 -10.05
N GLU A 717 -7.88 34.42 -10.82
CA GLU A 717 -8.94 35.18 -11.47
C GLU A 717 -9.65 34.34 -12.55
N PRO A 718 -10.99 34.44 -12.71
CA PRO A 718 -11.74 33.63 -13.66
C PRO A 718 -11.23 33.71 -15.11
N LYS A 719 -11.49 32.66 -15.88
CA LYS A 719 -11.14 32.65 -17.30
C LYS A 719 -11.87 33.79 -18.01
N GLY A 720 -11.11 34.67 -18.66
CA GLY A 720 -11.65 35.86 -19.35
C GLY A 720 -11.57 37.16 -18.55
N THR A 721 -11.02 37.17 -17.34
CA THR A 721 -10.64 38.42 -16.65
C THR A 721 -9.49 39.10 -17.39
N LYS A 722 -9.58 40.42 -17.61
CA LYS A 722 -8.53 41.24 -18.26
C LYS A 722 -7.25 41.25 -17.42
N CYS A 723 -6.12 40.93 -18.06
CA CYS A 723 -4.79 40.91 -17.44
C CYS A 723 -3.89 41.99 -18.05
N GLY A 724 -3.43 42.92 -17.21
CA GLY A 724 -2.58 44.04 -17.60
C GLY A 724 -3.31 45.22 -18.25
N ASN A 725 -2.60 46.34 -18.40
CA ASN A 725 -3.15 47.62 -18.86
C ASN A 725 -2.86 47.96 -20.33
N SER A 726 -1.93 47.25 -20.98
CA SER A 726 -1.56 47.46 -22.38
C SER A 726 -2.43 46.58 -23.29
N SER A 727 -2.99 47.15 -24.36
CA SER A 727 -3.68 46.37 -25.38
C SER A 727 -2.66 45.56 -26.20
N VAL A 728 -3.07 44.35 -26.60
CA VAL A 728 -2.22 43.37 -27.30
C VAL A 728 -2.58 43.25 -28.77
N LYS A 729 -3.79 43.70 -29.12
CA LYS A 729 -4.30 43.79 -30.47
C LYS A 729 -5.45 44.79 -30.50
N THR A 730 -5.49 45.66 -31.50
CA THR A 730 -6.63 46.53 -31.78
C THR A 730 -7.25 46.08 -33.10
N GLU A 731 -8.58 46.08 -33.19
CA GLU A 731 -9.28 45.81 -34.45
C GLU A 731 -10.38 46.83 -34.73
N THR A 732 -10.63 47.07 -36.02
CA THR A 732 -11.58 48.07 -36.50
C THR A 732 -12.56 47.46 -37.50
N LYS A 733 -13.82 47.89 -37.46
CA LYS A 733 -14.88 47.48 -38.39
C LYS A 733 -15.86 48.63 -38.63
N CYS A 734 -16.68 48.51 -39.66
CA CYS A 734 -17.87 49.36 -39.80
C CYS A 734 -18.98 48.86 -38.86
N SER A 735 -19.74 49.80 -38.28
CA SER A 735 -21.01 49.52 -37.59
C SER A 735 -22.09 49.06 -38.59
N SER A 736 -22.08 49.66 -39.78
CA SER A 736 -22.94 49.35 -40.93
C SER A 736 -22.22 49.74 -42.23
N SER A 737 -22.56 49.09 -43.34
CA SER A 737 -22.17 49.50 -44.69
C SER A 737 -23.15 50.51 -45.34
N ALA A 738 -24.24 50.86 -44.65
CA ALA A 738 -25.15 51.91 -45.08
C ALA A 738 -24.54 53.32 -44.87
N LYS A 739 -25.14 54.34 -45.51
CA LYS A 739 -24.76 55.73 -45.30
C LYS A 739 -24.94 56.12 -43.81
N GLY A 740 -23.96 56.80 -43.22
CA GLY A 740 -23.94 57.15 -41.79
C GLY A 740 -23.58 56.00 -40.85
N GLY A 741 -22.91 54.94 -41.35
CA GLY A 741 -22.36 53.89 -40.50
C GLY A 741 -20.99 54.27 -39.93
N ASP A 742 -20.89 54.43 -38.61
CA ASP A 742 -19.65 54.70 -37.87
C ASP A 742 -18.54 53.64 -38.08
N ILE A 743 -17.29 54.07 -37.95
CA ILE A 743 -16.14 53.19 -37.71
C ILE A 743 -16.07 52.84 -36.22
N LEU A 744 -16.13 51.55 -35.92
CA LEU A 744 -15.97 51.01 -34.58
C LEU A 744 -14.56 50.45 -34.39
N GLU A 745 -14.00 50.62 -33.19
CA GLU A 745 -12.75 50.03 -32.74
C GLU A 745 -12.97 49.23 -31.47
N ARG A 746 -12.15 48.21 -31.22
CA ARG A 746 -11.99 47.64 -29.88
C ARG A 746 -10.58 47.12 -29.66
N ASP A 747 -10.20 47.12 -28.39
CA ASP A 747 -8.92 46.63 -27.92
C ASP A 747 -9.08 45.26 -27.25
N ALA A 748 -8.18 44.35 -27.58
CA ALA A 748 -7.94 43.12 -26.84
C ALA A 748 -6.81 43.32 -25.83
N TYR A 749 -6.92 42.63 -24.69
CA TYR A 749 -5.90 42.52 -23.67
C TYR A 749 -5.58 41.03 -23.46
N TYR A 750 -4.44 40.71 -22.86
CA TYR A 750 -4.23 39.34 -22.35
C TYR A 750 -5.30 39.02 -21.31
N GLY A 751 -5.63 37.73 -21.17
CA GLY A 751 -6.63 37.27 -20.20
C GLY A 751 -6.09 36.25 -19.23
N CYS A 752 -6.80 36.12 -18.12
CA CYS A 752 -6.59 35.07 -17.14
C CYS A 752 -7.18 33.75 -17.64
N THR A 753 -6.56 32.63 -17.24
CA THR A 753 -6.95 31.27 -17.64
C THR A 753 -7.86 30.57 -16.62
N GLY A 754 -8.02 31.14 -15.42
CA GLY A 754 -8.60 30.46 -14.26
C GLY A 754 -7.69 29.41 -13.62
N LYS A 755 -6.40 29.32 -14.02
CA LYS A 755 -5.45 28.28 -13.55
C LYS A 755 -4.01 28.79 -13.33
N SER A 756 -3.76 30.08 -13.46
CA SER A 756 -2.43 30.68 -13.33
C SER A 756 -2.55 32.15 -12.91
N SER A 757 -1.58 32.62 -12.14
CA SER A 757 -1.48 34.01 -11.68
C SER A 757 -0.80 34.95 -12.69
N SER A 758 -0.37 34.40 -13.83
CA SER A 758 0.23 35.14 -14.95
C SER A 758 -0.76 35.28 -16.12
N CYS A 759 -0.62 36.38 -16.88
CA CYS A 759 -1.39 36.60 -18.10
C CYS A 759 -1.16 35.49 -19.15
N SER A 760 -2.22 35.05 -19.84
CA SER A 760 -2.07 34.16 -21.00
C SER A 760 -1.76 34.93 -22.28
N TYR A 761 -0.61 34.62 -22.87
CA TYR A 761 -0.20 35.10 -24.20
C TYR A 761 -0.96 34.45 -25.37
N SER A 762 -1.72 33.37 -25.14
CA SER A 762 -2.53 32.73 -26.19
C SER A 762 -3.70 33.62 -26.64
N SER A 763 -3.85 33.77 -27.96
CA SER A 763 -4.94 34.52 -28.61
C SER A 763 -6.33 33.99 -28.30
N THR A 764 -6.46 32.70 -27.92
CA THR A 764 -7.73 32.08 -27.51
C THR A 764 -8.21 32.52 -26.12
N ASN A 765 -7.37 33.23 -25.36
CA ASN A 765 -7.71 33.78 -24.04
C ASN A 765 -7.67 35.31 -24.02
N TYR A 766 -7.68 35.98 -25.17
CA TYR A 766 -7.72 37.45 -25.22
C TYR A 766 -9.07 37.98 -24.76
N VAL A 767 -9.04 39.05 -23.96
CA VAL A 767 -10.23 39.72 -23.43
C VAL A 767 -10.50 40.95 -24.27
N TRP A 768 -11.55 40.87 -25.08
CA TRP A 768 -12.00 41.95 -25.94
C TRP A 768 -12.87 42.94 -25.16
N GLN A 769 -12.54 44.23 -25.25
CA GLN A 769 -13.45 45.27 -24.80
C GLN A 769 -14.68 45.41 -25.71
N ALA A 770 -15.68 46.14 -25.23
CA ALA A 770 -16.81 46.56 -26.04
C ALA A 770 -16.34 47.41 -27.23
N TRP A 771 -17.10 47.37 -28.32
CA TRP A 771 -16.87 48.24 -29.48
C TRP A 771 -17.16 49.69 -29.10
N LYS A 772 -16.16 50.56 -29.24
CA LYS A 772 -16.27 52.03 -29.12
C LYS A 772 -16.35 52.65 -30.53
N VAL A 773 -17.05 53.76 -30.68
CA VAL A 773 -16.97 54.57 -31.91
C VAL A 773 -15.58 55.20 -31.95
N LYS A 774 -14.87 54.98 -33.06
CA LYS A 774 -13.57 55.61 -33.34
C LYS A 774 -13.74 56.89 -34.14
N GLU A 775 -14.63 56.84 -35.13
CA GLU A 775 -14.87 57.91 -36.09
C GLU A 775 -16.31 57.76 -36.59
N THR A 776 -17.05 58.87 -36.57
CA THR A 776 -18.43 58.92 -37.06
C THR A 776 -18.42 59.37 -38.51
N CYS A 777 -18.85 58.49 -39.41
CA CYS A 777 -18.99 58.85 -40.82
C CYS A 777 -20.21 59.76 -41.00
N GLU A 778 -20.10 60.77 -41.86
CA GLU A 778 -21.22 61.68 -42.07
C GLU A 778 -22.42 60.99 -42.71
N LYS A 779 -23.61 61.59 -42.59
CA LYS A 779 -24.90 61.00 -43.02
C LYS A 779 -24.95 60.62 -44.52
N TYR A 780 -24.03 61.14 -45.33
CA TYR A 780 -23.90 60.87 -46.77
C TYR A 780 -22.71 59.95 -47.11
N GLU A 781 -21.90 59.55 -46.13
CA GLU A 781 -20.71 58.70 -46.31
C GLU A 781 -21.00 57.25 -45.96
N THR A 782 -20.40 56.32 -46.71
CA THR A 782 -20.38 54.89 -46.40
C THR A 782 -19.07 54.55 -45.68
N CYS A 783 -19.15 53.72 -44.63
CA CYS A 783 -17.97 53.08 -44.08
C CYS A 783 -17.60 51.88 -44.94
N GLU A 784 -16.40 51.90 -45.51
CA GLU A 784 -15.90 50.85 -46.40
C GLU A 784 -14.49 50.42 -45.98
N LYS A 785 -14.22 49.10 -46.02
CA LYS A 785 -12.89 48.56 -45.71
C LYS A 785 -12.01 48.59 -46.96
N LYS A 786 -11.13 49.59 -47.05
CA LYS A 786 -10.17 49.74 -48.16
C LYS A 786 -8.77 49.31 -47.70
N PHE A 787 -8.23 48.31 -48.38
CA PHE A 787 -6.86 47.75 -48.26
C PHE A 787 -6.38 47.19 -46.90
N SER A 788 -6.93 47.60 -45.76
CA SER A 788 -6.77 46.91 -44.46
C SER A 788 -7.65 47.51 -43.35
N SER A 789 -7.92 48.81 -43.40
CA SER A 789 -8.72 49.54 -42.41
C SER A 789 -10.05 50.04 -43.00
N PRO A 790 -11.12 50.17 -42.19
CA PRO A 790 -12.31 50.91 -42.57
C PRO A 790 -12.01 52.42 -42.68
N SER A 791 -12.67 53.08 -43.63
CA SER A 791 -12.58 54.52 -43.87
C SER A 791 -13.95 55.05 -44.33
N CYS A 792 -14.34 56.24 -43.87
CA CYS A 792 -15.51 56.94 -44.40
C CYS A 792 -15.26 57.36 -45.86
N THR A 793 -16.21 57.11 -46.76
CA THR A 793 -16.12 57.48 -48.17
C THR A 793 -17.41 58.17 -48.62
N SER A 794 -17.31 59.38 -49.17
CA SER A 794 -18.40 60.04 -49.91
C SER A 794 -18.31 59.71 -51.42
N VAL A 795 -19.44 59.51 -52.09
CA VAL A 795 -19.49 59.41 -53.57
C VAL A 795 -19.31 60.78 -54.23
N CYS A 796 -19.83 61.85 -53.61
CA CYS A 796 -19.77 63.24 -54.05
C CYS A 796 -19.77 64.14 -52.81
N LYS A 797 -18.89 65.14 -52.69
CA LYS A 797 -18.86 66.03 -51.53
C LYS A 797 -20.03 67.03 -51.55
N PRO A 798 -20.96 67.02 -50.58
CA PRO A 798 -22.04 68.01 -50.53
C PRO A 798 -21.49 69.44 -50.56
N GLN A 799 -22.29 70.38 -51.09
CA GLN A 799 -21.91 71.77 -51.40
C GLN A 799 -20.97 71.96 -52.60
N SER A 800 -20.37 70.90 -53.17
CA SER A 800 -19.71 71.02 -54.47
C SER A 800 -20.74 71.32 -55.57
N ALA A 801 -20.33 72.04 -56.61
CA ALA A 801 -21.24 72.62 -57.60
C ALA A 801 -22.11 71.60 -58.36
N CYS A 802 -21.73 70.31 -58.34
CA CYS A 802 -22.46 69.20 -58.95
C CYS A 802 -22.72 68.02 -58.00
N CYS A 803 -22.88 68.29 -56.71
CA CYS A 803 -23.36 67.30 -55.74
C CYS A 803 -24.68 67.74 -55.09
N THR A 804 -25.62 66.79 -54.95
CA THR A 804 -26.83 66.99 -54.16
C THR A 804 -26.49 67.12 -52.66
N ALA A 805 -27.43 67.63 -51.87
CA ALA A 805 -27.30 67.65 -50.40
C ALA A 805 -27.24 66.25 -49.74
N LEU A 806 -27.41 65.16 -50.51
CA LEU A 806 -27.35 63.76 -50.06
C LEU A 806 -26.06 63.04 -50.52
N GLY A 807 -25.08 63.80 -51.05
CA GLY A 807 -23.77 63.28 -51.46
C GLY A 807 -23.78 62.49 -52.77
N GLU A 808 -24.75 62.77 -53.64
CA GLU A 808 -24.92 62.11 -54.95
C GLU A 808 -24.63 63.10 -56.09
N TYR A 809 -24.25 62.61 -57.27
CA TYR A 809 -24.01 63.50 -58.41
C TYR A 809 -25.30 64.16 -58.90
N GLU A 810 -25.24 65.47 -59.10
CA GLU A 810 -26.32 66.23 -59.75
C GLU A 810 -26.56 65.74 -61.18
N THR A 811 -27.83 65.73 -61.58
CA THR A 811 -28.24 65.19 -62.88
C THR A 811 -27.53 65.89 -64.04
N LYS A 812 -27.26 65.15 -65.12
CA LYS A 812 -26.59 65.71 -66.29
C LYS A 812 -27.41 66.87 -66.86
N GLY A 813 -26.85 68.07 -66.88
CA GLY A 813 -27.53 69.29 -67.29
C GLY A 813 -28.11 70.15 -66.15
N THR A 814 -27.94 69.79 -64.86
CA THR A 814 -28.16 70.73 -63.74
C THR A 814 -27.20 71.91 -63.88
N GLN A 815 -27.69 73.16 -63.78
CA GLN A 815 -26.84 74.35 -63.84
C GLN A 815 -26.01 74.51 -62.56
N CYS A 816 -24.68 74.42 -62.70
CA CYS A 816 -23.74 74.44 -61.58
C CYS A 816 -22.98 75.77 -61.45
N SER A 817 -23.02 76.63 -62.48
CA SER A 817 -22.35 77.92 -62.49
C SER A 817 -23.32 79.06 -62.81
N LYS A 818 -23.22 80.16 -62.07
CA LYS A 818 -23.91 81.42 -62.43
C LYS A 818 -23.17 82.21 -63.51
N SER A 819 -21.93 81.82 -63.82
CA SER A 819 -21.09 82.49 -64.82
C SER A 819 -21.50 82.11 -66.24
N THR A 820 -21.78 83.12 -67.07
CA THR A 820 -22.02 82.93 -68.50
C THR A 820 -20.74 82.44 -69.17
N SER A 821 -20.76 81.21 -69.65
CA SER A 821 -19.63 80.54 -70.30
C SER A 821 -19.66 80.65 -71.83
N LYS A 822 -20.85 80.84 -72.41
CA LYS A 822 -21.02 81.16 -73.83
C LYS A 822 -22.26 82.04 -74.01
N THR A 823 -22.21 82.96 -74.96
CA THR A 823 -23.36 83.77 -75.35
C THR A 823 -23.63 83.51 -76.83
N GLU A 824 -24.88 83.20 -77.17
CA GLU A 824 -25.32 83.08 -78.56
C GLU A 824 -26.31 84.19 -78.86
N THR A 825 -26.16 84.79 -80.04
CA THR A 825 -27.13 85.72 -80.60
C THR A 825 -27.76 85.10 -81.84
N LYS A 826 -29.01 85.44 -82.13
CA LYS A 826 -29.68 85.15 -83.41
C LYS A 826 -30.69 86.23 -83.73
N CYS A 827 -31.14 86.32 -84.98
CA CYS A 827 -32.33 87.09 -85.29
C CYS A 827 -33.60 86.40 -84.78
N SER A 828 -34.58 87.19 -84.33
CA SER A 828 -35.95 86.69 -84.19
C SER A 828 -36.50 86.27 -85.55
N ALA A 829 -37.51 85.39 -85.57
CA ALA A 829 -38.11 84.90 -86.81
C ALA A 829 -38.69 86.02 -87.70
N THR A 830 -39.03 87.18 -87.12
CA THR A 830 -39.52 88.37 -87.85
C THR A 830 -38.40 89.29 -88.34
N GLY A 831 -37.13 89.01 -88.03
CA GLY A 831 -35.98 89.84 -88.36
C GLY A 831 -35.92 91.19 -87.63
N LYS A 832 -36.89 91.52 -86.77
CA LYS A 832 -37.01 92.82 -86.09
C LYS A 832 -36.25 92.91 -84.76
N GLU A 833 -35.73 91.80 -84.25
CA GLU A 833 -35.03 91.75 -82.97
C GLU A 833 -33.76 90.90 -83.07
N VAL A 834 -32.70 91.35 -82.40
CA VAL A 834 -31.58 90.49 -82.00
C VAL A 834 -31.99 89.81 -80.71
N LEU A 835 -32.09 88.48 -80.72
CA LEU A 835 -32.25 87.65 -79.55
C LEU A 835 -30.88 87.22 -79.02
N GLU A 836 -30.76 87.07 -77.71
CA GLU A 836 -29.60 86.53 -77.01
C GLU A 836 -30.03 85.42 -76.05
N ARG A 837 -29.22 84.36 -75.95
CA ARG A 837 -29.27 83.42 -74.85
C ARG A 837 -27.86 83.20 -74.28
N LYS A 838 -27.80 82.82 -73.01
CA LYS A 838 -26.57 82.60 -72.27
C LYS A 838 -26.49 81.14 -71.84
N ALA A 839 -25.38 80.50 -72.14
CA ALA A 839 -25.02 79.19 -71.62
C ALA A 839 -24.19 79.35 -70.35
N SER A 840 -24.53 78.56 -69.36
CA SER A 840 -23.77 78.34 -68.14
C SER A 840 -23.25 76.91 -68.11
N ARG A 841 -22.22 76.62 -67.29
CA ARG A 841 -21.75 75.24 -67.13
C ARG A 841 -22.80 74.41 -66.40
N GLY A 842 -22.94 73.16 -66.82
CA GLY A 842 -23.77 72.17 -66.17
C GLY A 842 -22.99 70.95 -65.69
N CYS A 843 -23.67 70.13 -64.92
CA CYS A 843 -23.15 68.89 -64.35
C CYS A 843 -23.08 67.76 -65.39
N THR A 844 -22.15 66.81 -65.20
CA THR A 844 -21.99 65.64 -66.07
C THR A 844 -22.86 64.46 -65.67
N GLY A 845 -23.38 64.43 -64.44
CA GLY A 845 -23.94 63.23 -63.79
C GLY A 845 -22.89 62.32 -63.14
N SER A 846 -21.62 62.72 -63.09
CA SER A 846 -20.49 61.86 -62.69
C SER A 846 -19.25 62.62 -62.16
N SER A 847 -19.36 63.92 -61.90
CA SER A 847 -18.28 64.76 -61.36
C SER A 847 -18.87 65.78 -60.39
N GLU A 848 -18.16 66.04 -59.30
CA GLU A 848 -18.49 67.08 -58.31
C GLU A 848 -18.29 68.52 -58.85
N SER A 849 -17.64 68.64 -60.00
CA SER A 849 -17.23 69.90 -60.62
C SER A 849 -18.04 70.23 -61.89
N CYS A 850 -18.16 71.52 -62.18
CA CYS A 850 -18.78 72.01 -63.40
C CYS A 850 -18.07 71.53 -64.67
N SER A 851 -18.83 70.96 -65.62
CA SER A 851 -18.24 70.57 -66.89
C SER A 851 -17.81 71.76 -67.74
N TYR A 852 -16.58 71.70 -68.25
CA TYR A 852 -16.07 72.65 -69.24
C TYR A 852 -16.54 72.32 -70.67
N SER A 853 -17.07 71.11 -70.89
CA SER A 853 -17.55 70.68 -72.22
C SER A 853 -18.82 71.43 -72.63
N SER A 854 -18.82 71.93 -73.86
CA SER A 854 -19.99 72.59 -74.48
C SER A 854 -21.20 71.67 -74.62
N SER A 855 -21.01 70.34 -74.63
CA SER A 855 -22.10 69.35 -74.64
C SER A 855 -22.87 69.25 -73.31
N ASN A 856 -22.37 69.88 -72.25
CA ASN A 856 -23.00 69.93 -70.92
C ASN A 856 -23.37 71.36 -70.51
N TYR A 857 -23.51 72.28 -71.47
CA TYR A 857 -23.93 73.67 -71.19
C TYR A 857 -25.44 73.76 -71.00
N VAL A 858 -25.85 74.47 -69.94
CA VAL A 858 -27.24 74.78 -69.64
C VAL A 858 -27.57 76.13 -70.23
N TRP A 859 -28.45 76.14 -71.22
CA TRP A 859 -28.83 77.33 -71.99
C TRP A 859 -30.04 78.01 -71.36
N SER A 860 -29.97 79.32 -71.17
CA SER A 860 -31.15 80.14 -70.89
C SER A 860 -32.09 80.15 -72.09
N ASP A 861 -33.34 80.54 -71.84
CA ASP A 861 -34.25 80.97 -72.90
C ASP A 861 -33.66 82.13 -73.72
N TRP A 862 -34.13 82.23 -74.96
CA TRP A 862 -33.86 83.36 -75.85
C TRP A 862 -34.61 84.60 -75.37
N LYS A 863 -33.87 85.67 -75.07
CA LYS A 863 -34.42 86.97 -74.66
C LYS A 863 -34.06 88.04 -75.68
N THR A 864 -34.91 89.05 -75.86
CA THR A 864 -34.63 90.18 -76.76
C THR A 864 -33.46 91.01 -76.23
N LYS A 865 -32.32 90.99 -76.95
CA LYS A 865 -31.13 91.80 -76.65
C LYS A 865 -31.30 93.23 -77.16
N LYS A 866 -31.83 93.39 -78.38
CA LYS A 866 -32.04 94.69 -79.03
C LYS A 866 -33.18 94.59 -80.03
N LYS A 867 -34.12 95.53 -79.96
CA LYS A 867 -35.12 95.74 -81.02
C LYS A 867 -34.51 96.65 -82.09
N CYS A 868 -34.70 96.31 -83.35
CA CYS A 868 -34.24 97.13 -84.46
C CYS A 868 -35.23 98.27 -84.74
N SER A 869 -34.73 99.44 -85.13
CA SER A 869 -35.60 100.56 -85.53
C SER A 869 -36.37 100.22 -86.81
N SER A 870 -37.39 101.02 -87.15
CA SER A 870 -38.24 100.80 -88.33
C SER A 870 -37.47 100.77 -89.66
N SER A 871 -36.30 101.40 -89.73
CA SER A 871 -35.37 101.41 -90.87
C SER A 871 -34.31 100.29 -90.85
N GLN A 872 -34.30 99.44 -89.83
CA GLN A 872 -33.29 98.40 -89.62
C GLN A 872 -33.90 96.99 -89.60
N ILE A 873 -33.07 96.00 -89.92
CA ILE A 873 -33.33 94.57 -89.69
C ILE A 873 -32.11 93.92 -89.05
N CYS A 874 -32.35 92.83 -88.32
CA CYS A 874 -31.29 92.00 -87.78
C CYS A 874 -30.53 91.31 -88.92
N LYS A 875 -29.20 91.45 -88.92
CA LYS A 875 -28.25 90.89 -89.90
C LYS A 875 -27.07 90.23 -89.18
N GLY A 876 -26.34 89.37 -89.89
CA GLY A 876 -25.17 88.63 -89.40
C GLY A 876 -25.40 87.12 -89.29
N THR A 877 -24.31 86.34 -89.25
CA THR A 877 -24.34 84.86 -89.11
C THR A 877 -23.65 84.37 -87.84
N SER A 878 -22.56 85.03 -87.42
CA SER A 878 -21.81 84.72 -86.19
C SER A 878 -22.02 85.76 -85.08
N SER A 879 -22.26 87.02 -85.44
CA SER A 879 -22.64 88.10 -84.53
C SER A 879 -23.82 88.86 -85.12
N HIS A 880 -24.94 88.87 -84.40
CA HIS A 880 -26.19 89.43 -84.91
C HIS A 880 -26.41 90.86 -84.41
N TYR A 881 -26.71 91.78 -85.32
CA TYR A 881 -26.89 93.20 -85.03
C TYR A 881 -27.97 93.82 -85.91
N CYS A 882 -28.52 94.96 -85.50
CA CYS A 882 -29.47 95.72 -86.31
C CYS A 882 -28.69 96.55 -87.35
N GLY A 883 -28.69 96.10 -88.60
CA GLY A 883 -28.19 96.87 -89.75
C GLY A 883 -29.32 97.62 -90.43
N SER A 884 -29.02 98.65 -91.22
CA SER A 884 -29.98 99.24 -92.15
C SER A 884 -30.55 98.15 -93.08
N LYS A 885 -31.83 98.28 -93.45
CA LYS A 885 -32.53 97.36 -94.37
C LYS A 885 -31.70 97.07 -95.63
#